data_AF-A0AAU5LQK8-F1
#
_entry.id   AF-A0AAU5LQK8-F1
#
_cell.length_a   1.000
_cell.length_b   1.000
_cell.length_c   1.000
_cell.angle_alpha   90.00
_cell.angle_beta   90.00
_cell.angle_gamma   90.00
#
_symmetry.space_group_name_H-M   'P 1'
#
loop_
_entity.id
_entity.type
_entity.pdbx_description
1 polymer ?
#
loop_
_entity_poly.entity_id
_entity_poly.type
_entity_poly.pdbx_seq_one_letter_code
_entity_poly.pdbx_strand_id
1 'polypeptide(L)'
;MSRPLRLGLGLVAALACLLGLSAGPAFAHLTREHGELVVSTGDGVSSGRLVLHRDVVSPDRAGAWVTERLGAGCPVTGHGVAGDDGGIPNGVVVELAWSCRVDQLDLTGLLADGGLSQIVAEFDGSTVTVDPRNPVVGAFGVRPLPAPAGPGILAPILLAAAVVLALVALTMLVRKRQAVRRPGRRTATTAGLVAVLAAALVAPGVAAAAPGDTLALVTVNPQVGQTLQFRYMTATPAPLNWVGIYAPGEVPGQVSSRVWSYAPAADGTVNLSSTALEGGTWTAHFLANDGYQALSDPITFTLAPAGPGQKVTVQGSVFRDSDRDGIRDAGEQGLPGVSVTDGAVWATSGANGAYTLEIDAGRRETDLVNIVSPNGYTPTLRKDFVPQYFREVPAGPGPRTGVDFPLVPDQNAAKPDETWLLVSDTEVGNRTDEEAKRALPTWTGQAEALSEVDRATMTITTGDLTVTDYAAEPRRQGGYDILRNGLTAGNLGHPYYPVIGNHDVGGTATSTGYGGSLEYWRRNLGPEWYSFDRNGRHVVVLEDNYDARGLAPQLAWLRENLRRHAVGKQVFVFAHRSLFTRWGPGAGMQPIVDELAKYDVRMFAAGHNQQAEFRRGAFKRSVEVNNMGTYGIDAARPDYKILDFSEITDDPRTQRNEDTGYVTGTHRQFDVDDDVALVSPAQDSVHPANSAIPVELYAEDDGRTPGRATLVVRDRKGRQVWHGSDLHFGRSVSTGGIVNCYTPPGGQTEPCPERRGAWTRVSTRIDRLPPGTYTAELVAKDTAGKSWPKATTSFEVVPPGRSAQPANGQDWARQGGDEAGRSSAIDDPGAKLDLRWTAQTGEQFHLNGAAIVNGKVYAASQAFDSPYSMVLSYDAATGKELWRTYLDGDAESFPTVHGGLVYLTTGNARVYALDARTGKVSWETIDAEQQQPGGTVRRYGRAGGPVSVFDLPTEQRAVAVYHEWDGVKCRDAKTGAKLPGGFNAPAGWGEFHSTAVRQAGSTTAYLHSGSSQSLIGMDLRTCTRLSTVDTGGDIFSQSSPTFTDPATGAAQLVTSTWTGTRGHNPAAGGAQLWHAKLGTSATCEPGPPPVTSPAVRGGIAYVASQDGVVRAYDTQATDPAKPLWETPLGYLPGESPMDDRWRVAAGCKAAGPGSPAMHALVTETVVYAGTWDGRLVVLDRVTGRLLAQHNLGGGVASALSVSGDRVFALTDDGVIHALAARRDR
;
A
#
# COMPACT_ATOMS: atom_id res chain seq x y z
N MET A 1 -58.87 -39.70 13.82
CA MET A 1 -58.72 -41.12 14.18
C MET A 1 -57.35 -41.60 13.71
N SER A 2 -56.55 -42.09 14.66
CA SER A 2 -55.53 -43.16 14.55
C SER A 2 -54.37 -43.07 13.52
N ARG A 3 -53.15 -42.83 14.04
CA ARG A 3 -51.86 -43.42 13.59
C ARG A 3 -51.93 -44.98 13.61
N PRO A 4 -50.96 -45.80 13.06
CA PRO A 4 -49.54 -45.50 12.75
C PRO A 4 -48.94 -46.17 11.46
N LEU A 5 -47.70 -45.83 11.08
CA LEU A 5 -46.54 -46.76 11.05
C LEU A 5 -45.23 -46.03 10.68
N ARG A 6 -44.21 -46.21 11.53
CA ARG A 6 -42.79 -45.88 11.32
C ARG A 6 -42.05 -47.19 11.03
N LEU A 7 -41.25 -47.26 9.98
CA LEU A 7 -40.02 -48.08 9.89
C LEU A 7 -39.30 -47.76 8.58
N GLY A 8 -38.10 -47.17 8.66
CA GLY A 8 -37.26 -46.93 7.49
C GLY A 8 -36.38 -45.69 7.51
N LEU A 9 -35.69 -45.39 8.61
CA LEU A 9 -34.64 -44.35 8.65
C LEU A 9 -33.58 -44.70 9.71
N GLY A 10 -33.07 -45.94 9.64
CA GLY A 10 -31.97 -46.41 10.48
C GLY A 10 -30.69 -46.76 9.72
N LEU A 11 -30.74 -46.88 8.38
CA LEU A 11 -29.62 -47.40 7.60
C LEU A 11 -28.80 -46.32 6.86
N VAL A 12 -29.35 -45.12 6.65
CA VAL A 12 -28.64 -44.04 5.94
C VAL A 12 -27.74 -43.24 6.90
N ALA A 13 -28.12 -43.11 8.18
CA ALA A 13 -27.29 -42.43 9.18
C ALA A 13 -26.00 -43.20 9.53
N ALA A 14 -26.03 -44.54 9.44
CA ALA A 14 -24.86 -45.36 9.72
C ALA A 14 -23.77 -45.29 8.63
N LEU A 15 -24.15 -44.98 7.38
CA LEU A 15 -23.18 -44.86 6.28
C LEU A 15 -22.51 -43.48 6.23
N ALA A 16 -23.18 -42.42 6.69
CA ALA A 16 -22.62 -41.07 6.74
C ALA A 16 -21.50 -40.93 7.81
N CYS A 17 -21.62 -41.61 8.95
CA CYS A 17 -20.55 -41.64 9.96
C CYS A 17 -19.32 -42.46 9.53
N LEU A 18 -19.43 -43.32 8.50
CA LEU A 18 -18.32 -44.12 7.98
C LEU A 18 -17.56 -43.46 6.81
N LEU A 19 -18.07 -42.34 6.28
CA LEU A 19 -17.49 -41.65 5.11
C LEU A 19 -17.05 -40.20 5.37
N GLY A 20 -16.97 -39.78 6.64
CA GLY A 20 -16.16 -38.60 7.04
C GLY A 20 -16.51 -37.28 6.35
N LEU A 21 -17.80 -37.02 6.06
CA LEU A 21 -18.25 -35.77 5.49
C LEU A 21 -19.35 -35.15 6.36
N SER A 22 -18.92 -34.38 7.38
CA SER A 22 -19.59 -33.14 7.82
C SER A 22 -18.84 -32.52 9.01
N ALA A 23 -18.43 -31.26 8.86
CA ALA A 23 -18.45 -30.29 9.95
C ALA A 23 -18.74 -28.89 9.37
N GLY A 24 -19.93 -28.36 9.67
CA GLY A 24 -20.22 -26.93 9.63
C GLY A 24 -19.83 -26.28 10.98
N PRO A 25 -19.99 -24.95 11.11
CA PRO A 25 -19.34 -24.19 12.17
C PRO A 25 -19.89 -24.58 13.55
N ALA A 26 -19.01 -24.94 14.47
CA ALA A 26 -19.39 -25.14 15.87
C ALA A 26 -19.74 -23.77 16.48
N PHE A 27 -20.95 -23.62 17.00
CA PHE A 27 -21.23 -22.56 17.98
C PHE A 27 -20.45 -22.92 19.25
N ALA A 28 -19.33 -22.25 19.49
CA ALA A 28 -18.53 -22.45 20.70
C ALA A 28 -19.33 -21.99 21.94
N HIS A 29 -19.66 -22.92 22.84
CA HIS A 29 -20.10 -22.58 24.19
C HIS A 29 -18.88 -22.24 25.03
N LEU A 30 -18.55 -20.95 25.14
CA LEU A 30 -17.54 -20.48 26.11
C LEU A 30 -18.09 -20.61 27.53
N THR A 31 -17.33 -21.25 28.40
CA THR A 31 -17.64 -21.33 29.84
C THR A 31 -16.57 -20.57 30.62
N ARG A 32 -16.91 -20.04 31.80
CA ARG A 32 -15.97 -19.29 32.65
C ARG A 32 -14.69 -20.04 33.03
N GLU A 33 -14.66 -21.36 32.84
CA GLU A 33 -13.55 -22.22 33.25
C GLU A 33 -12.70 -22.66 32.05
N HIS A 34 -13.01 -22.25 30.81
CA HIS A 34 -12.31 -22.77 29.63
C HIS A 34 -11.99 -21.69 28.59
N GLY A 35 -10.84 -21.83 27.92
CA GLY A 35 -10.41 -20.98 26.80
C GLY A 35 -10.23 -21.77 25.50
N GLU A 36 -10.33 -21.12 24.35
CA GLU A 36 -10.17 -21.75 23.04
C GLU A 36 -9.18 -20.95 22.18
N LEU A 37 -8.14 -21.58 21.65
CA LEU A 37 -7.13 -20.95 20.80
C LEU A 37 -7.29 -21.45 19.37
N VAL A 38 -7.60 -20.55 18.44
CA VAL A 38 -7.69 -20.88 17.01
C VAL A 38 -6.39 -20.46 16.34
N VAL A 39 -5.70 -21.37 15.65
CA VAL A 39 -4.39 -21.11 15.04
C VAL A 39 -4.48 -21.28 13.53
N SER A 40 -4.02 -20.27 12.80
CA SER A 40 -3.83 -20.33 11.35
C SER A 40 -2.33 -20.49 11.06
N THR A 41 -1.99 -21.45 10.19
CA THR A 41 -0.58 -21.74 9.86
C THR A 41 -0.30 -21.47 8.38
N GLY A 42 0.77 -20.73 8.10
CA GLY A 42 1.32 -20.50 6.75
C GLY A 42 2.83 -20.26 6.82
N ASP A 43 3.59 -20.68 5.80
CA ASP A 43 5.04 -20.51 5.56
C ASP A 43 5.95 -20.11 6.76
N GLY A 44 5.83 -20.84 7.87
CA GLY A 44 6.68 -20.70 9.06
C GLY A 44 6.26 -19.66 10.10
N VAL A 45 5.10 -18.99 9.96
CA VAL A 45 4.50 -18.11 10.98
C VAL A 45 3.14 -18.66 11.38
N SER A 46 2.92 -18.84 12.68
CA SER A 46 1.64 -19.28 13.24
C SER A 46 1.01 -18.11 13.96
N SER A 47 -0.01 -17.48 13.37
CA SER A 47 -0.82 -16.47 14.07
C SER A 47 -1.99 -17.19 14.75
N GLY A 48 -2.36 -16.75 15.95
CA GLY A 48 -3.44 -17.39 16.70
C GLY A 48 -4.29 -16.40 17.47
N ARG A 49 -5.55 -16.76 17.60
CA ARG A 49 -6.60 -16.03 18.29
C ARG A 49 -7.01 -16.79 19.54
N LEU A 50 -6.68 -16.27 20.73
CA LEU A 50 -7.09 -16.87 22.01
C LEU A 50 -8.44 -16.30 22.45
N VAL A 51 -9.41 -17.17 22.69
CA VAL A 51 -10.77 -16.83 23.09
C VAL A 51 -11.01 -17.29 24.53
N LEU A 52 -11.36 -16.37 25.42
CA LEU A 52 -11.55 -16.58 26.86
C LEU A 52 -12.95 -16.14 27.28
N HIS A 53 -13.50 -16.62 28.39
CA HIS A 53 -14.78 -16.08 28.88
C HIS A 53 -14.57 -14.74 29.59
N ARG A 54 -15.51 -13.80 29.47
CA ARG A 54 -15.44 -12.44 30.06
C ARG A 54 -15.23 -12.41 31.58
N ASP A 55 -15.63 -13.47 32.28
CA ASP A 55 -15.44 -13.62 33.73
C ASP A 55 -14.00 -14.04 34.11
N VAL A 56 -13.21 -14.56 33.16
CA VAL A 56 -11.80 -14.95 33.36
C VAL A 56 -10.91 -13.72 33.31
N VAL A 57 -11.10 -12.91 32.27
CA VAL A 57 -10.42 -11.64 32.09
C VAL A 57 -11.31 -10.70 31.31
N SER A 58 -11.39 -9.45 31.74
CA SER A 58 -12.14 -8.43 31.00
C SER A 58 -11.42 -8.09 29.68
N PRO A 59 -12.15 -7.78 28.59
CA PRO A 59 -11.58 -7.41 27.28
C PRO A 59 -10.41 -6.42 27.36
N ASP A 60 -10.60 -5.33 28.11
CA ASP A 60 -9.62 -4.24 28.28
C ASP A 60 -8.29 -4.69 28.90
N ARG A 61 -8.32 -5.75 29.71
CA ARG A 61 -7.13 -6.33 30.34
C ARG A 61 -6.61 -7.55 29.60
N ALA A 62 -7.36 -8.17 28.71
CA ALA A 62 -7.05 -9.49 28.19
C ALA A 62 -5.74 -9.53 27.40
N GLY A 63 -5.46 -8.52 26.56
CA GLY A 63 -4.17 -8.43 25.87
C GLY A 63 -2.96 -8.33 26.83
N ALA A 64 -3.03 -7.43 27.82
CA ALA A 64 -1.99 -7.29 28.82
C ALA A 64 -1.89 -8.53 29.72
N TRP A 65 -3.01 -9.10 30.14
CA TRP A 65 -3.11 -10.29 30.98
C TRP A 65 -2.56 -11.54 30.28
N VAL A 66 -2.79 -11.68 28.97
CA VAL A 66 -2.20 -12.69 28.10
C VAL A 66 -0.70 -12.41 27.93
N THR A 67 -0.29 -11.18 27.61
CA THR A 67 1.14 -10.81 27.44
C THR A 67 1.95 -11.03 28.72
N GLU A 68 1.41 -10.67 29.89
CA GLU A 68 2.05 -10.88 31.19
C GLU A 68 2.28 -12.37 31.49
N ARG A 69 1.35 -13.25 31.04
CA ARG A 69 1.40 -14.70 31.27
C ARG A 69 2.17 -15.47 30.20
N LEU A 70 2.28 -14.91 29.00
CA LEU A 70 3.02 -15.50 27.88
C LEU A 70 4.45 -14.94 27.72
N GLY A 71 4.76 -13.78 28.33
CA GLY A 71 6.08 -13.16 28.32
C GLY A 71 6.42 -12.39 27.03
N ALA A 72 7.58 -11.74 27.01
CA ALA A 72 8.02 -10.84 25.92
C ALA A 72 8.24 -11.52 24.55
N GLY A 73 8.25 -12.85 24.49
CA GLY A 73 8.41 -13.63 23.26
C GLY A 73 7.13 -13.80 22.44
N CYS A 74 5.96 -13.51 23.03
CA CYS A 74 4.66 -13.60 22.37
C CYS A 74 3.75 -12.44 22.80
N PRO A 75 4.09 -11.18 22.44
CA PRO A 75 3.22 -10.06 22.72
C PRO A 75 1.92 -10.18 21.90
N VAL A 76 0.84 -9.57 22.36
CA VAL A 76 -0.36 -9.39 21.53
C VAL A 76 -0.21 -8.14 20.66
N THR A 77 -0.68 -8.21 19.41
CA THR A 77 -0.70 -7.04 18.50
C THR A 77 -1.94 -6.17 18.66
N GLY A 78 -2.89 -6.58 19.50
CA GLY A 78 -4.12 -5.85 19.79
C GLY A 78 -4.64 -6.06 21.22
N HIS A 79 -5.70 -5.32 21.59
CA HIS A 79 -6.43 -5.55 22.84
C HIS A 79 -7.42 -6.71 22.69
N GLY A 80 -7.89 -7.28 23.80
CA GLY A 80 -8.93 -8.30 23.73
C GLY A 80 -10.26 -7.68 23.30
N VAL A 81 -10.89 -8.17 22.23
CA VAL A 81 -12.23 -7.73 21.82
C VAL A 81 -13.29 -8.59 22.49
N ALA A 82 -14.35 -7.95 22.98
CA ALA A 82 -15.51 -8.67 23.45
C ALA A 82 -16.24 -9.33 22.27
N GLY A 83 -16.57 -10.62 22.40
CA GLY A 83 -17.46 -11.26 21.44
C GLY A 83 -18.83 -10.60 21.47
N ASP A 84 -19.30 -10.18 20.28
CA ASP A 84 -20.70 -10.09 19.80
C ASP A 84 -20.82 -9.50 18.36
N ASP A 85 -19.73 -9.01 17.72
CA ASP A 85 -19.71 -8.57 16.29
C ASP A 85 -18.53 -9.20 15.51
N GLY A 86 -18.42 -10.53 15.53
CA GLY A 86 -17.38 -11.27 14.80
C GLY A 86 -16.81 -12.53 15.48
N GLY A 87 -17.40 -12.98 16.59
CA GLY A 87 -17.06 -14.29 17.17
C GLY A 87 -17.37 -14.41 18.66
N ILE A 88 -18.28 -15.35 18.94
CA ILE A 88 -18.57 -16.06 20.20
C ILE A 88 -19.11 -15.20 21.39
N PRO A 89 -20.43 -15.27 21.69
CA PRO A 89 -21.06 -14.57 22.82
C PRO A 89 -20.45 -14.90 24.18
N ASN A 90 -20.30 -13.88 25.04
CA ASN A 90 -19.60 -13.94 26.35
C ASN A 90 -18.09 -14.26 26.29
N GLY A 91 -17.51 -14.26 25.09
CA GLY A 91 -16.09 -14.41 24.85
C GLY A 91 -15.30 -13.10 24.89
N VAL A 92 -14.00 -13.23 25.06
CA VAL A 92 -12.96 -12.21 24.96
C VAL A 92 -11.87 -12.79 24.08
N VAL A 93 -11.70 -12.17 22.94
CA VAL A 93 -10.86 -12.64 21.85
C VAL A 93 -9.58 -11.83 21.85
N VAL A 94 -8.44 -12.48 21.88
CA VAL A 94 -7.12 -11.86 21.95
C VAL A 94 -6.29 -12.35 20.77
N GLU A 95 -5.97 -11.44 19.85
CA GLU A 95 -5.10 -11.73 18.71
C GLU A 95 -3.63 -11.66 19.14
N LEU A 96 -2.91 -12.77 18.94
CA LEU A 96 -1.48 -12.87 19.24
C LEU A 96 -0.67 -12.22 18.11
N ALA A 97 0.49 -11.61 18.39
CA ALA A 97 1.30 -10.95 17.37
C ALA A 97 1.68 -11.88 16.21
N TRP A 98 1.89 -11.33 15.01
CA TRP A 98 2.44 -12.13 13.90
C TRP A 98 3.84 -12.68 14.19
N SER A 99 4.62 -11.99 15.04
CA SER A 99 5.89 -12.52 15.55
C SER A 99 5.72 -13.55 16.68
N CYS A 100 4.50 -13.70 17.22
CA CYS A 100 4.20 -14.68 18.25
C CYS A 100 4.06 -16.04 17.59
N ARG A 101 5.06 -16.90 17.80
CA ARG A 101 5.04 -18.28 17.35
C ARG A 101 4.07 -19.07 18.22
N VAL A 102 2.79 -19.11 17.83
CA VAL A 102 1.73 -19.81 18.58
C VAL A 102 1.97 -21.33 18.64
N ASP A 103 2.72 -21.81 17.66
CA ASP A 103 3.28 -23.15 17.54
C ASP A 103 4.50 -23.37 18.50
N GLN A 104 4.97 -22.33 19.19
CA GLN A 104 6.02 -22.41 20.22
C GLN A 104 5.57 -21.94 21.61
N LEU A 105 4.27 -21.70 21.78
CA LEU A 105 3.66 -21.22 23.02
C LEU A 105 3.35 -22.33 24.04
N ASP A 106 3.92 -22.23 25.24
CA ASP A 106 3.47 -23.00 26.39
C ASP A 106 2.28 -22.30 27.08
N LEU A 107 1.07 -22.73 26.72
CA LEU A 107 -0.17 -22.18 27.25
C LEU A 107 -0.53 -22.74 28.64
N THR A 108 0.29 -23.61 29.23
CA THR A 108 0.02 -24.17 30.56
C THR A 108 0.11 -23.12 31.66
N GLY A 109 0.87 -22.03 31.46
CA GLY A 109 0.87 -20.86 32.34
C GLY A 109 -0.49 -20.14 32.41
N LEU A 110 -1.23 -20.10 31.29
CA LEU A 110 -2.61 -19.57 31.28
C LEU A 110 -3.58 -20.47 32.05
N LEU A 111 -3.36 -21.79 32.09
CA LEU A 111 -4.13 -22.74 32.89
C LEU A 111 -3.79 -22.69 34.39
N ALA A 112 -2.50 -22.56 34.71
CA ALA A 112 -2.03 -22.55 36.09
C ALA A 112 -2.34 -21.21 36.80
N ASP A 113 -2.15 -20.08 36.10
CA ASP A 113 -2.17 -18.73 36.69
C ASP A 113 -3.34 -17.84 36.19
N GLY A 114 -4.19 -18.38 35.31
CA GLY A 114 -5.23 -17.63 34.60
C GLY A 114 -6.68 -17.98 34.93
N GLY A 115 -6.97 -18.83 35.92
CA GLY A 115 -8.36 -19.15 36.30
C GLY A 115 -9.13 -20.01 35.29
N LEU A 116 -8.44 -20.58 34.31
CA LEU A 116 -8.95 -21.52 33.31
C LEU A 116 -8.64 -22.96 33.76
N SER A 117 -9.63 -23.84 33.79
CA SER A 117 -9.46 -25.27 34.06
C SER A 117 -9.08 -26.09 32.81
N GLN A 118 -9.37 -25.61 31.60
CA GLN A 118 -8.90 -26.23 30.36
C GLN A 118 -8.83 -25.23 29.19
N ILE A 119 -7.89 -25.43 28.26
CA ILE A 119 -7.79 -24.69 27.00
C ILE A 119 -7.91 -25.69 25.86
N VAL A 120 -8.60 -25.35 24.78
CA VAL A 120 -8.68 -26.17 23.57
C VAL A 120 -8.02 -25.42 22.42
N ALA A 121 -7.07 -26.02 21.72
CA ALA A 121 -6.39 -25.39 20.58
C ALA A 121 -6.82 -26.05 19.26
N GLU A 122 -7.17 -25.27 18.24
CA GLU A 122 -7.56 -25.75 16.90
C GLU A 122 -6.52 -25.38 15.84
N PHE A 123 -6.08 -26.36 15.04
CA PHE A 123 -5.21 -26.20 13.87
C PHE A 123 -5.90 -26.81 12.65
N ASP A 124 -6.08 -26.04 11.56
CA ASP A 124 -6.61 -26.48 10.26
C ASP A 124 -7.88 -27.37 10.34
N GLY A 125 -8.80 -27.06 11.26
CA GLY A 125 -10.06 -27.80 11.46
C GLY A 125 -10.02 -28.93 12.50
N SER A 126 -8.90 -29.13 13.23
CA SER A 126 -8.71 -30.19 14.23
C SER A 126 -8.37 -29.64 15.62
N THR A 127 -9.10 -30.05 16.66
CA THR A 127 -8.97 -29.52 18.04
C THR A 127 -8.18 -30.45 18.99
N VAL A 128 -7.32 -29.89 19.85
CA VAL A 128 -6.59 -30.59 20.93
C VAL A 128 -6.82 -29.92 22.29
N THR A 129 -7.07 -30.70 23.34
CA THR A 129 -7.14 -30.18 24.71
C THR A 129 -5.74 -29.97 25.28
N VAL A 130 -5.48 -28.75 25.71
CA VAL A 130 -4.26 -28.30 26.38
C VAL A 130 -4.41 -28.49 27.88
N ASP A 131 -3.48 -29.24 28.46
CA ASP A 131 -3.37 -29.39 29.91
C ASP A 131 -1.89 -29.49 30.33
N PRO A 132 -1.53 -29.31 31.62
CA PRO A 132 -0.13 -29.35 32.07
C PRO A 132 0.64 -30.65 31.74
N ARG A 133 -0.07 -31.76 31.46
CA ARG A 133 0.46 -33.06 31.05
C ARG A 133 0.45 -33.25 29.53
N ASN A 134 -0.27 -32.40 28.80
CA ASN A 134 -0.36 -32.42 27.33
C ASN A 134 -0.43 -30.97 26.75
N PRO A 135 0.67 -30.21 26.78
CA PRO A 135 0.72 -28.85 26.23
C PRO A 135 0.70 -28.85 24.69
N VAL A 136 0.25 -27.74 24.07
CA VAL A 136 0.32 -27.52 22.61
C VAL A 136 1.77 -27.60 22.13
N VAL A 137 2.68 -27.08 22.96
CA VAL A 137 4.12 -27.04 22.72
C VAL A 137 4.80 -27.56 23.99
N GLY A 138 5.45 -28.71 23.87
CA GLY A 138 6.34 -29.20 24.93
C GLY A 138 7.79 -28.79 24.63
N ALA A 139 8.73 -29.19 25.48
CA ALA A 139 10.18 -28.97 25.32
C ALA A 139 10.82 -29.55 24.02
N PHE A 140 9.99 -30.07 23.10
CA PHE A 140 10.33 -30.70 21.83
C PHE A 140 9.76 -29.94 20.62
N GLY A 141 9.18 -28.74 20.83
CA GLY A 141 8.48 -27.95 19.80
C GLY A 141 7.00 -28.32 19.64
N VAL A 142 6.35 -27.80 18.58
CA VAL A 142 4.98 -28.18 18.19
C VAL A 142 4.91 -29.69 18.09
N ARG A 143 3.99 -30.32 18.82
CA ARG A 143 3.69 -31.72 18.51
C ARG A 143 2.91 -31.75 17.20
N PRO A 144 3.39 -32.40 16.13
CA PRO A 144 2.52 -32.70 14.99
C PRO A 144 1.31 -33.47 15.53
N LEU A 145 0.10 -33.07 15.14
CA LEU A 145 -1.11 -33.81 15.50
C LEU A 145 -0.89 -35.29 15.12
N PRO A 146 -1.35 -36.25 15.95
CA PRO A 146 -1.31 -37.64 15.58
C PRO A 146 -2.00 -37.77 14.22
N ALA A 147 -1.26 -38.25 13.21
CA ALA A 147 -1.82 -38.46 11.88
C ALA A 147 -3.16 -39.19 12.04
N PRO A 148 -4.27 -38.73 11.41
CA PRO A 148 -5.50 -39.50 11.40
C PRO A 148 -5.10 -40.88 10.90
N ALA A 149 -5.34 -41.92 11.70
CA ALA A 149 -4.77 -43.25 11.52
C ALA A 149 -4.74 -43.63 10.03
N GLY A 150 -3.59 -43.41 9.40
CA GLY A 150 -3.39 -43.74 8.00
C GLY A 150 -3.56 -45.24 7.84
N PRO A 151 -3.88 -45.74 6.64
CA PRO A 151 -4.40 -47.09 6.40
C PRO A 151 -3.39 -48.24 6.64
N GLY A 152 -2.37 -48.04 7.48
CA GLY A 152 -1.37 -49.03 7.89
C GLY A 152 -1.87 -50.09 8.89
N ILE A 153 -3.01 -49.89 9.55
CA ILE A 153 -3.69 -50.95 10.34
C ILE A 153 -4.86 -51.56 9.55
N LEU A 154 -5.28 -50.91 8.45
CA LEU A 154 -6.26 -51.46 7.53
C LEU A 154 -5.67 -52.47 6.56
N ALA A 155 -4.35 -52.54 6.31
CA ALA A 155 -3.80 -53.58 5.45
C ALA A 155 -3.92 -55.01 6.03
N PRO A 156 -3.62 -55.30 7.32
CA PRO A 156 -3.85 -56.64 7.88
C PRO A 156 -5.32 -56.91 8.25
N ILE A 157 -6.11 -55.87 8.56
CA ILE A 157 -7.55 -56.02 8.84
C ILE A 157 -8.37 -56.14 7.55
N LEU A 158 -8.00 -55.45 6.46
CA LEU A 158 -8.59 -55.63 5.13
C LEU A 158 -8.04 -56.88 4.43
N LEU A 159 -6.82 -57.35 4.71
CA LEU A 159 -6.43 -58.71 4.28
C LEU A 159 -7.20 -59.76 5.06
N ALA A 160 -7.38 -59.63 6.37
CA ALA A 160 -8.18 -60.55 7.17
C ALA A 160 -9.68 -60.48 6.79
N ALA A 161 -10.20 -59.29 6.51
CA ALA A 161 -11.58 -59.08 6.07
C ALA A 161 -11.78 -59.47 4.60
N ALA A 162 -10.80 -59.32 3.71
CA ALA A 162 -10.85 -59.81 2.34
C ALA A 162 -10.62 -61.32 2.26
N VAL A 163 -9.84 -61.92 3.17
CA VAL A 163 -9.73 -63.38 3.32
C VAL A 163 -10.99 -63.96 3.95
N VAL A 164 -11.61 -63.28 4.92
CA VAL A 164 -12.90 -63.67 5.50
C VAL A 164 -14.06 -63.42 4.53
N LEU A 165 -14.06 -62.33 3.74
CA LEU A 165 -15.05 -62.06 2.69
C LEU A 165 -14.82 -62.96 1.47
N ALA A 166 -13.59 -63.34 1.14
CA ALA A 166 -13.30 -64.37 0.15
C ALA A 166 -13.69 -65.76 0.68
N LEU A 167 -13.47 -66.08 1.96
CA LEU A 167 -13.93 -67.34 2.57
C LEU A 167 -15.45 -67.38 2.76
N VAL A 168 -16.11 -66.24 3.00
CA VAL A 168 -17.58 -66.11 3.08
C VAL A 168 -18.21 -66.10 1.69
N ALA A 169 -17.61 -65.46 0.70
CA ALA A 169 -18.03 -65.53 -0.70
C ALA A 169 -17.77 -66.92 -1.30
N LEU A 170 -16.68 -67.60 -0.94
CA LEU A 170 -16.39 -68.99 -1.34
C LEU A 170 -17.28 -69.98 -0.59
N THR A 171 -17.64 -69.75 0.69
CA THR A 171 -18.61 -70.59 1.42
C THR A 171 -20.07 -70.30 1.04
N MET A 172 -20.39 -69.12 0.49
CA MET A 172 -21.70 -68.81 -0.11
C MET A 172 -21.81 -69.29 -1.58
N LEU A 173 -20.72 -69.30 -2.36
CA LEU A 173 -20.69 -69.97 -3.68
C LEU A 173 -20.72 -71.50 -3.56
N VAL A 174 -20.11 -72.08 -2.51
CA VAL A 174 -20.07 -73.53 -2.30
C VAL A 174 -21.36 -74.06 -1.62
N ARG A 175 -22.18 -73.22 -0.98
CA ARG A 175 -23.51 -73.61 -0.47
C ARG A 175 -24.63 -73.65 -1.52
N LYS A 176 -24.38 -73.28 -2.78
CA LYS A 176 -25.38 -73.37 -3.86
C LYS A 176 -25.12 -74.47 -4.89
N ARG A 177 -24.09 -75.30 -4.74
CA ARG A 177 -23.86 -76.47 -5.63
C ARG A 177 -23.23 -77.66 -4.90
N GLN A 178 -24.07 -78.40 -4.16
CA GLN A 178 -23.92 -79.84 -4.06
C GLN A 178 -25.31 -80.50 -4.20
N ALA A 179 -25.64 -80.85 -5.43
CA ALA A 179 -26.34 -82.09 -5.71
C ALA A 179 -25.40 -82.93 -6.58
N VAL A 180 -25.29 -84.21 -6.22
CA VAL A 180 -24.68 -85.32 -6.99
C VAL A 180 -23.20 -85.70 -6.67
N ARG A 181 -23.10 -86.68 -5.75
CA ARG A 181 -22.25 -87.90 -5.73
C ARG A 181 -20.72 -87.88 -5.41
N ARG A 182 -20.42 -88.44 -4.22
CA ARG A 182 -19.34 -89.35 -3.72
C ARG A 182 -18.46 -90.12 -4.74
N PRO A 183 -17.42 -90.91 -4.32
CA PRO A 183 -16.26 -90.67 -3.42
C PRO A 183 -14.92 -91.33 -3.93
N GLY A 184 -13.79 -91.15 -3.22
CA GLY A 184 -12.66 -92.13 -3.19
C GLY A 184 -11.28 -91.55 -3.55
N ARG A 185 -10.40 -91.16 -2.61
CA ARG A 185 -9.41 -91.94 -1.79
C ARG A 185 -8.34 -92.72 -2.58
N ARG A 186 -7.08 -92.24 -2.55
CA ARG A 186 -5.83 -92.96 -2.12
C ARG A 186 -4.59 -92.09 -2.44
N THR A 187 -3.88 -91.58 -1.41
CA THR A 187 -2.54 -92.01 -0.89
C THR A 187 -1.39 -91.78 -1.86
N ALA A 188 -0.19 -91.33 -1.49
CA ALA A 188 0.38 -90.71 -0.31
C ALA A 188 1.85 -90.39 -0.69
N THR A 189 2.35 -89.23 -0.26
CA THR A 189 3.70 -88.94 0.31
C THR A 189 4.93 -89.62 -0.34
N THR A 190 5.97 -88.94 -0.79
CA THR A 190 6.86 -87.91 -0.17
C THR A 190 7.90 -87.52 -1.26
N ALA A 191 8.71 -86.47 -1.21
CA ALA A 191 8.79 -85.20 -0.47
C ALA A 191 9.95 -84.41 -1.11
N GLY A 192 9.82 -83.08 -1.16
CA GLY A 192 10.89 -82.13 -1.53
C GLY A 192 10.45 -80.68 -1.31
N LEU A 193 11.31 -79.89 -0.66
CA LEU A 193 11.28 -78.45 -0.31
C LEU A 193 10.39 -78.01 0.89
N VAL A 194 10.96 -77.72 2.09
CA VAL A 194 11.70 -76.51 2.59
C VAL A 194 10.73 -75.36 2.90
N ALA A 195 10.21 -75.21 4.12
CA ALA A 195 10.77 -74.68 5.39
C ALA A 195 10.63 -73.15 5.54
N VAL A 196 10.00 -72.72 6.64
CA VAL A 196 10.47 -71.72 7.64
C VAL A 196 9.28 -71.33 8.52
N LEU A 197 9.34 -71.65 9.82
CA LEU A 197 8.81 -70.84 10.93
C LEU A 197 9.05 -71.55 12.25
N ALA A 198 9.89 -70.95 13.10
CA ALA A 198 9.85 -71.12 14.53
C ALA A 198 10.56 -69.93 15.19
N ALA A 199 9.88 -69.25 16.10
CA ALA A 199 10.42 -68.89 17.41
C ALA A 199 9.44 -67.98 18.16
N ALA A 200 9.01 -68.41 19.34
CA ALA A 200 8.88 -67.55 20.50
C ALA A 200 8.86 -68.42 21.76
N LEU A 201 9.89 -68.28 22.59
CA LEU A 201 9.81 -68.29 24.05
C LEU A 201 11.18 -67.91 24.65
N VAL A 202 11.11 -67.24 25.81
CA VAL A 202 12.18 -66.88 26.76
C VAL A 202 12.80 -65.47 26.59
N ALA A 203 12.54 -64.62 27.59
CA ALA A 203 13.42 -63.54 28.07
C ALA A 203 14.11 -64.04 29.37
N PRO A 204 15.12 -63.37 30.01
CA PRO A 204 15.78 -62.08 29.74
C PRO A 204 17.35 -62.13 29.86
N GLY A 205 18.09 -61.02 29.70
CA GLY A 205 19.51 -60.98 30.12
C GLY A 205 20.40 -59.80 29.66
N VAL A 206 20.58 -58.83 30.59
CA VAL A 206 21.80 -58.05 30.95
C VAL A 206 22.66 -57.33 29.89
N ALA A 207 22.84 -56.03 30.15
CA ALA A 207 23.64 -55.02 29.44
C ALA A 207 25.18 -55.22 29.47
N ALA A 208 25.87 -54.57 28.52
CA ALA A 208 27.28 -54.17 28.64
C ALA A 208 27.55 -52.81 27.95
N ALA A 209 28.00 -51.85 28.77
CA ALA A 209 28.78 -50.60 28.60
C ALA A 209 28.79 -49.76 27.29
N ALA A 210 28.56 -48.44 27.44
CA ALA A 210 28.63 -47.38 26.43
C ALA A 210 30.06 -46.84 26.16
N PRO A 211 30.32 -46.20 25.00
CA PRO A 211 31.37 -45.20 24.82
C PRO A 211 30.79 -43.78 24.61
N GLY A 212 31.52 -42.77 25.09
CA GLY A 212 31.05 -41.39 25.30
C GLY A 212 30.70 -40.57 24.05
N ASP A 213 30.45 -39.29 24.30
CA ASP A 213 29.91 -38.32 23.36
C ASP A 213 30.91 -38.02 22.23
N THR A 214 30.46 -38.18 20.98
CA THR A 214 31.29 -38.02 19.78
C THR A 214 30.55 -37.25 18.70
N LEU A 215 31.30 -36.50 17.90
CA LEU A 215 30.84 -35.85 16.66
C LEU A 215 31.85 -36.17 15.56
N ALA A 216 31.37 -36.56 14.37
CA ALA A 216 32.20 -36.84 13.22
C ALA A 216 31.55 -36.32 11.93
N LEU A 217 32.32 -35.67 11.07
CA LEU A 217 31.86 -35.32 9.74
C LEU A 217 31.86 -36.58 8.87
N VAL A 218 30.70 -36.90 8.30
CA VAL A 218 30.50 -38.06 7.40
C VAL A 218 30.70 -37.66 5.95
N THR A 219 30.39 -36.41 5.59
CA THR A 219 30.57 -35.92 4.21
C THR A 219 32.05 -35.97 3.81
N VAL A 220 32.33 -36.76 2.78
CA VAL A 220 33.66 -36.88 2.18
C VAL A 220 33.88 -35.73 1.20
N ASN A 221 35.05 -35.08 1.27
CA ASN A 221 35.44 -33.94 0.41
C ASN A 221 34.43 -32.77 0.42
N PRO A 222 34.20 -32.12 1.57
CA PRO A 222 33.10 -31.17 1.68
C PRO A 222 33.32 -29.88 0.86
N GLN A 223 32.30 -29.38 0.16
CA GLN A 223 32.31 -28.17 -0.70
C GLN A 223 31.25 -27.14 -0.28
N VAL A 224 31.46 -25.86 -0.56
CA VAL A 224 30.44 -24.81 -0.35
C VAL A 224 29.20 -25.06 -1.22
N GLY A 225 28.01 -24.80 -0.67
CA GLY A 225 26.73 -24.92 -1.37
C GLY A 225 26.09 -26.33 -1.33
N GLN A 226 26.73 -27.30 -0.68
CA GLN A 226 26.17 -28.65 -0.49
C GLN A 226 25.67 -28.87 0.95
N THR A 227 24.93 -29.96 1.15
CA THR A 227 24.54 -30.44 2.47
C THR A 227 25.69 -31.22 3.14
N LEU A 228 26.10 -30.77 4.33
CA LEU A 228 27.09 -31.42 5.19
C LEU A 228 26.41 -32.34 6.19
N GLN A 229 26.90 -33.57 6.29
CA GLN A 229 26.36 -34.62 7.11
C GLN A 229 27.30 -34.91 8.27
N PHE A 230 26.81 -34.75 9.50
CA PHE A 230 27.56 -35.03 10.72
C PHE A 230 26.89 -36.17 11.48
N ARG A 231 27.65 -37.22 11.79
CA ARG A 231 27.20 -38.29 12.67
C ARG A 231 27.61 -37.95 14.09
N TYR A 232 26.68 -38.11 15.02
CA TYR A 232 26.91 -37.84 16.42
C TYR A 232 26.47 -39.04 17.26
N MET A 233 27.07 -39.14 18.46
CA MET A 233 26.68 -40.06 19.51
C MET A 233 26.78 -39.32 20.84
N THR A 234 25.84 -39.50 21.75
CA THR A 234 25.90 -38.93 23.10
C THR A 234 25.28 -39.90 24.10
N ALA A 235 25.93 -40.06 25.25
CA ALA A 235 25.41 -40.77 26.40
C ALA A 235 24.37 -39.94 27.18
N THR A 236 24.21 -38.66 26.83
CA THR A 236 23.24 -37.72 27.40
C THR A 236 22.31 -37.15 26.32
N PRO A 237 21.53 -38.01 25.62
CA PRO A 237 20.58 -37.54 24.62
C PRO A 237 19.60 -36.57 25.24
N ALA A 238 19.45 -35.42 24.62
CA ALA A 238 18.52 -34.43 25.07
C ALA A 238 17.93 -33.67 23.87
N PRO A 239 16.64 -33.30 23.95
CA PRO A 239 15.89 -32.77 22.81
C PRO A 239 16.54 -31.57 22.13
N LEU A 240 17.26 -30.78 22.92
CA LEU A 240 17.86 -29.52 22.50
C LEU A 240 19.39 -29.64 22.39
N ASN A 241 19.95 -30.85 22.40
CA ASN A 241 21.34 -31.01 21.96
C ASN A 241 21.43 -30.64 20.49
N TRP A 242 22.48 -29.95 20.08
CA TRP A 242 22.55 -29.37 18.74
C TRP A 242 23.98 -29.31 18.23
N VAL A 243 24.12 -29.34 16.91
CA VAL A 243 25.41 -29.16 16.23
C VAL A 243 25.43 -27.81 15.55
N GLY A 244 26.45 -26.99 15.84
CA GLY A 244 26.65 -25.67 15.25
C GLY A 244 28.02 -25.53 14.58
N ILE A 245 28.10 -24.77 13.49
CA ILE A 245 29.33 -24.50 12.73
C ILE A 245 29.80 -23.05 12.96
N TYR A 246 31.07 -22.90 13.31
CA TYR A 246 31.73 -21.65 13.67
C TYR A 246 33.03 -21.47 12.89
N ALA A 247 33.47 -20.22 12.71
CA ALA A 247 34.75 -19.93 12.09
C ALA A 247 35.92 -20.34 13.01
N PRO A 248 37.15 -20.52 12.48
CA PRO A 248 38.29 -20.95 13.29
C PRO A 248 38.56 -19.97 14.45
N GLY A 249 38.55 -20.49 15.67
CA GLY A 249 38.81 -19.70 16.89
C GLY A 249 37.60 -18.95 17.45
N GLU A 250 36.43 -18.99 16.79
CA GLU A 250 35.18 -18.48 17.37
C GLU A 250 34.68 -19.41 18.49
N VAL A 251 34.11 -18.81 19.54
CA VAL A 251 33.64 -19.54 20.74
C VAL A 251 32.11 -19.53 20.79
N PRO A 252 31.46 -20.71 20.83
CA PRO A 252 30.01 -20.81 21.00
C PRO A 252 29.50 -19.99 22.20
N GLY A 253 28.48 -19.15 21.96
CA GLY A 253 27.83 -18.33 22.99
C GLY A 253 28.37 -16.90 23.12
N GLN A 254 29.53 -16.60 22.54
CA GLN A 254 29.99 -15.21 22.34
C GLN A 254 29.57 -14.67 20.97
N VAL A 255 29.46 -15.57 19.99
CA VAL A 255 28.98 -15.30 18.64
C VAL A 255 27.99 -16.37 18.23
N SER A 256 27.04 -16.02 17.36
CA SER A 256 26.06 -16.97 16.85
C SER A 256 26.69 -17.94 15.84
N SER A 257 26.24 -19.19 15.87
CA SER A 257 26.58 -20.20 14.87
C SER A 257 26.18 -19.73 13.47
N ARG A 258 26.98 -20.04 12.45
CA ARG A 258 26.65 -19.71 11.05
C ARG A 258 25.54 -20.58 10.51
N VAL A 259 25.56 -21.86 10.85
CA VAL A 259 24.54 -22.85 10.50
C VAL A 259 24.45 -23.86 11.64
N TRP A 260 23.25 -24.34 11.96
CA TRP A 260 23.07 -25.30 13.05
C TRP A 260 21.83 -26.18 12.85
N SER A 261 21.76 -27.28 13.58
CA SER A 261 20.60 -28.18 13.60
C SER A 261 20.59 -29.02 14.88
N TYR A 262 19.40 -29.40 15.34
CA TYR A 262 19.24 -30.24 16.51
C TYR A 262 19.69 -31.69 16.26
N ALA A 263 20.33 -32.24 17.29
CA ALA A 263 20.90 -33.58 17.35
C ALA A 263 20.39 -34.31 18.62
N PRO A 264 19.08 -34.64 18.69
CA PRO A 264 18.42 -35.00 19.95
C PRO A 264 18.61 -36.46 20.39
N ALA A 265 19.04 -37.35 19.49
CA ALA A 265 19.08 -38.78 19.75
C ALA A 265 20.35 -39.21 20.52
N ALA A 266 20.38 -40.45 21.01
CA ALA A 266 21.60 -41.02 21.61
C ALA A 266 22.68 -41.27 20.54
N ASP A 267 22.25 -41.53 19.30
CA ASP A 267 23.10 -41.58 18.13
C ASP A 267 22.27 -41.14 16.91
N GLY A 268 22.90 -40.47 15.95
CA GLY A 268 22.15 -39.97 14.81
C GLY A 268 23.02 -39.23 13.82
N THR A 269 22.35 -38.61 12.85
CA THR A 269 23.00 -37.83 11.80
C THR A 269 22.26 -36.53 11.60
N VAL A 270 22.98 -35.42 11.58
CA VAL A 270 22.43 -34.09 11.25
C VAL A 270 22.94 -33.63 9.90
N ASN A 271 22.05 -32.98 9.15
CA ASN A 271 22.33 -32.41 7.84
C ASN A 271 22.30 -30.88 7.96
N LEU A 272 23.39 -30.22 7.59
CA LEU A 272 23.58 -28.76 7.68
C LEU A 272 23.92 -28.21 6.29
N SER A 273 23.20 -27.19 5.81
CA SER A 273 23.53 -26.55 4.54
C SER A 273 24.83 -25.74 4.66
N SER A 274 25.70 -25.81 3.65
CA SER A 274 26.89 -24.96 3.58
C SER A 274 26.71 -23.70 2.73
N THR A 275 25.50 -23.39 2.26
CA THR A 275 25.26 -22.21 1.39
C THR A 275 25.61 -20.88 2.05
N ALA A 276 25.54 -20.79 3.39
CA ALA A 276 25.92 -19.61 4.16
C ALA A 276 27.40 -19.60 4.59
N LEU A 277 28.21 -20.57 4.14
CA LEU A 277 29.62 -20.73 4.52
C LEU A 277 30.52 -20.46 3.31
N GLU A 278 31.68 -19.84 3.56
CA GLU A 278 32.71 -19.64 2.54
C GLU A 278 33.72 -20.81 2.50
N GLY A 279 34.47 -20.93 1.42
CA GLY A 279 35.55 -21.91 1.30
C GLY A 279 36.64 -21.63 2.34
N GLY A 280 37.02 -22.63 3.13
CA GLY A 280 37.95 -22.45 4.25
C GLY A 280 37.80 -23.49 5.34
N THR A 281 38.57 -23.34 6.40
CA THR A 281 38.52 -24.21 7.58
C THR A 281 37.40 -23.75 8.52
N TRP A 282 36.64 -24.69 9.05
CA TRP A 282 35.50 -24.47 9.94
C TRP A 282 35.53 -25.45 11.11
N THR A 283 34.88 -25.07 12.20
CA THR A 283 34.78 -25.89 13.41
C THR A 283 33.32 -26.20 13.72
N ALA A 284 32.97 -27.48 13.85
CA ALA A 284 31.65 -27.92 14.28
C ALA A 284 31.69 -28.34 15.75
N HIS A 285 30.73 -27.85 16.53
CA HIS A 285 30.56 -28.16 17.95
C HIS A 285 29.27 -28.94 18.17
N PHE A 286 29.33 -30.00 18.96
CA PHE A 286 28.15 -30.68 19.49
C PHE A 286 27.88 -30.17 20.90
N LEU A 287 26.75 -29.51 21.11
CA LEU A 287 26.45 -28.67 22.27
C LEU A 287 25.18 -29.16 22.97
N ALA A 288 25.15 -29.03 24.30
CA ALA A 288 24.08 -29.56 25.13
C ALA A 288 22.92 -28.57 25.30
N ASN A 289 21.69 -29.07 25.16
CA ASN A 289 20.47 -28.44 25.70
C ASN A 289 20.27 -26.94 25.40
N ASP A 290 20.40 -26.52 24.14
CA ASP A 290 20.34 -25.10 23.71
C ASP A 290 21.33 -24.16 24.44
N GLY A 291 22.22 -24.73 25.24
CA GLY A 291 23.37 -24.07 25.83
C GLY A 291 24.61 -24.25 24.97
N TYR A 292 25.69 -23.65 25.44
CA TYR A 292 26.99 -23.68 24.76
C TYR A 292 28.00 -24.61 25.44
N GLN A 293 27.51 -25.50 26.31
CA GLN A 293 28.32 -26.54 26.93
C GLN A 293 28.58 -27.65 25.90
N ALA A 294 29.85 -27.89 25.57
CA ALA A 294 30.23 -28.93 24.63
C ALA A 294 29.99 -30.33 25.20
N LEU A 295 29.32 -31.18 24.40
CA LEU A 295 29.11 -32.60 24.68
C LEU A 295 30.29 -33.44 24.21
N SER A 296 30.90 -33.07 23.09
CA SER A 296 32.12 -33.70 22.58
C SER A 296 33.18 -32.64 22.29
N ASP A 297 34.42 -33.07 22.08
CA ASP A 297 35.42 -32.21 21.45
C ASP A 297 34.89 -31.71 20.09
N PRO A 298 35.13 -30.43 19.75
CA PRO A 298 34.74 -29.91 18.45
C PRO A 298 35.60 -30.52 17.36
N ILE A 299 35.00 -30.71 16.19
CA ILE A 299 35.73 -31.21 15.02
C ILE A 299 36.02 -30.07 14.05
N THR A 300 37.21 -30.10 13.47
CA THR A 300 37.61 -29.15 12.44
C THR A 300 37.56 -29.83 11.08
N PHE A 301 36.97 -29.16 10.09
CA PHE A 301 36.89 -29.64 8.71
C PHE A 301 37.15 -28.48 7.74
N THR A 302 37.56 -28.78 6.52
CA THR A 302 37.84 -27.76 5.50
C THR A 302 36.84 -27.89 4.38
N LEU A 303 36.05 -26.83 4.15
CA LEU A 303 35.20 -26.70 2.97
C LEU A 303 36.05 -26.26 1.78
N ALA A 304 36.11 -27.09 0.75
CA ALA A 304 36.57 -26.62 -0.54
C ALA A 304 35.61 -25.52 -1.03
N PRO A 305 36.11 -24.49 -1.73
CA PRO A 305 35.25 -23.55 -2.43
C PRO A 305 34.24 -24.30 -3.30
N ALA A 306 33.05 -23.72 -3.52
CA ALA A 306 32.08 -24.29 -4.45
C ALA A 306 32.82 -24.59 -5.75
N GLY A 307 32.83 -25.86 -6.16
CA GLY A 307 33.34 -26.19 -7.48
C GLY A 307 32.62 -25.31 -8.49
N PRO A 308 33.27 -24.85 -9.57
CA PRO A 308 32.55 -24.10 -10.59
C PRO A 308 31.34 -24.92 -11.02
N GLY A 309 30.13 -24.41 -10.77
CA GLY A 309 28.92 -24.94 -11.38
C GLY A 309 29.17 -25.03 -12.88
N GLN A 310 28.54 -26.01 -13.54
CA GLN A 310 28.87 -26.38 -14.92
C GLN A 310 28.98 -25.12 -15.79
N LYS A 311 30.22 -24.70 -16.07
CA LYS A 311 30.45 -23.48 -16.84
C LYS A 311 29.96 -23.75 -18.25
N VAL A 312 29.06 -22.90 -18.72
CA VAL A 312 28.60 -22.95 -20.10
C VAL A 312 29.10 -21.71 -20.82
N THR A 313 29.71 -21.92 -21.97
CA THR A 313 30.11 -20.85 -22.86
C THR A 313 28.86 -20.38 -23.62
N VAL A 314 28.51 -19.10 -23.52
CA VAL A 314 27.47 -18.45 -24.30
C VAL A 314 28.11 -17.60 -25.39
N GLN A 315 27.57 -17.65 -26.61
CA GLN A 315 28.05 -16.97 -27.79
C GLN A 315 26.90 -16.30 -28.53
N GLY A 316 27.14 -15.08 -28.98
CA GLY A 316 26.19 -14.32 -29.78
C GLY A 316 26.85 -13.10 -30.38
N SER A 317 26.04 -12.22 -30.93
CA SER A 317 26.46 -10.97 -31.53
C SER A 317 25.53 -9.83 -31.16
N VAL A 318 26.12 -8.65 -30.99
CA VAL A 318 25.40 -7.37 -30.88
C VAL A 318 25.50 -6.68 -32.23
N PHE A 319 24.39 -6.22 -32.79
CA PHE A 319 24.37 -5.65 -34.14
C PHE A 319 23.34 -4.53 -34.29
N ARG A 320 23.53 -3.69 -35.30
CA ARG A 320 22.61 -2.62 -35.67
C ARG A 320 21.46 -3.19 -36.49
N ASP A 321 20.31 -3.32 -35.86
CA ASP A 321 19.06 -3.75 -36.47
C ASP A 321 18.44 -2.58 -37.24
N SER A 322 18.55 -2.64 -38.57
CA SER A 322 18.23 -1.49 -39.43
C SER A 322 16.80 -1.51 -39.94
N ASP A 323 16.16 -2.68 -40.00
CA ASP A 323 14.77 -2.86 -40.45
C ASP A 323 13.80 -3.20 -39.32
N ARG A 324 14.32 -3.38 -38.09
CA ARG A 324 13.61 -3.56 -36.83
C ARG A 324 12.91 -4.91 -36.72
N ASP A 325 13.41 -5.92 -37.40
CA ASP A 325 12.83 -7.27 -37.36
C ASP A 325 13.42 -8.16 -36.24
N GLY A 326 14.51 -7.71 -35.61
CA GLY A 326 15.21 -8.38 -34.52
C GLY A 326 16.08 -9.57 -34.95
N ILE A 327 16.24 -9.80 -36.26
CA ILE A 327 17.00 -10.89 -36.87
C ILE A 327 18.27 -10.29 -37.47
N ARG A 328 19.41 -10.99 -37.31
CA ARG A 328 20.66 -10.50 -37.88
C ARG A 328 20.72 -10.79 -39.38
N ASP A 329 20.56 -9.75 -40.17
CA ASP A 329 20.49 -9.84 -41.62
C ASP A 329 21.83 -9.60 -42.35
N ALA A 330 21.88 -10.05 -43.60
CA ALA A 330 23.03 -9.86 -44.48
C ALA A 330 23.19 -8.37 -44.84
N GLY A 331 24.08 -7.68 -44.12
CA GLY A 331 24.36 -6.25 -44.30
C GLY A 331 24.30 -5.47 -42.99
N GLU A 332 23.77 -6.07 -41.94
CA GLU A 332 23.71 -5.47 -40.62
C GLU A 332 25.06 -5.50 -39.91
N GLN A 333 25.48 -4.32 -39.47
CA GLN A 333 26.80 -4.13 -38.90
C GLN A 333 26.82 -4.60 -37.45
N GLY A 334 27.82 -5.42 -37.11
CA GLY A 334 28.10 -5.74 -35.71
C GLY A 334 28.55 -4.51 -34.94
N LEU A 335 28.09 -4.38 -33.70
CA LEU A 335 28.37 -3.23 -32.83
C LEU A 335 29.45 -3.62 -31.82
N PRO A 336 30.67 -3.05 -31.90
CA PRO A 336 31.75 -3.32 -30.97
C PRO A 336 31.61 -2.54 -29.66
N GLY A 337 32.26 -3.01 -28.60
CA GLY A 337 32.39 -2.28 -27.35
C GLY A 337 31.17 -2.32 -26.44
N VAL A 338 30.15 -3.11 -26.76
CA VAL A 338 28.92 -3.24 -25.96
C VAL A 338 29.16 -4.25 -24.83
N SER A 339 28.88 -3.85 -23.59
CA SER A 339 28.95 -4.74 -22.43
C SER A 339 27.84 -5.79 -22.47
N VAL A 340 28.23 -7.03 -22.26
CA VAL A 340 27.35 -8.20 -22.14
C VAL A 340 27.58 -8.85 -20.78
N THR A 341 26.53 -9.21 -20.06
CA THR A 341 26.63 -9.78 -18.71
C THR A 341 25.49 -10.75 -18.42
N ASP A 342 25.67 -11.65 -17.46
CA ASP A 342 24.58 -12.42 -16.84
C ASP A 342 24.21 -11.88 -15.43
N GLY A 343 24.87 -10.79 -15.01
CA GLY A 343 24.79 -10.24 -13.66
C GLY A 343 25.89 -10.72 -12.71
N ALA A 344 26.72 -11.70 -13.08
CA ALA A 344 27.87 -12.15 -12.29
C ALA A 344 29.20 -11.99 -13.05
N VAL A 345 29.19 -12.23 -14.36
CA VAL A 345 30.35 -12.11 -15.25
C VAL A 345 30.09 -11.12 -16.38
N TRP A 346 31.16 -10.59 -16.97
CA TRP A 346 31.10 -9.56 -18.01
C TRP A 346 31.95 -9.94 -19.22
N ALA A 347 31.44 -9.64 -20.42
CA ALA A 347 32.14 -9.66 -21.69
C ALA A 347 31.91 -8.32 -22.43
N THR A 348 32.64 -8.12 -23.52
CA THR A 348 32.48 -6.96 -24.40
C THR A 348 32.46 -7.43 -25.84
N SER A 349 31.53 -6.94 -26.65
CA SER A 349 31.46 -7.29 -28.06
C SER A 349 32.71 -6.84 -28.83
N GLY A 350 33.21 -7.71 -29.71
CA GLY A 350 34.36 -7.45 -30.57
C GLY A 350 34.02 -6.58 -31.79
N ALA A 351 35.02 -6.34 -32.65
CA ALA A 351 34.92 -5.48 -33.84
C ALA A 351 33.76 -5.81 -34.79
N ASN A 352 33.35 -7.08 -34.85
CA ASN A 352 32.25 -7.58 -35.67
C ASN A 352 30.95 -7.82 -34.88
N GLY A 353 30.86 -7.29 -33.66
CA GLY A 353 29.73 -7.46 -32.74
C GLY A 353 29.73 -8.78 -31.96
N ALA A 354 30.60 -9.75 -32.29
CA ALA A 354 30.59 -11.06 -31.64
C ALA A 354 31.09 -10.97 -30.18
N TYR A 355 30.49 -11.77 -29.29
CA TYR A 355 30.94 -11.91 -27.90
C TYR A 355 30.96 -13.38 -27.48
N THR A 356 31.69 -13.65 -26.40
CA THR A 356 31.71 -14.96 -25.74
C THR A 356 31.75 -14.72 -24.23
N LEU A 357 30.91 -15.42 -23.48
CA LEU A 357 30.75 -15.25 -22.04
C LEU A 357 30.70 -16.63 -21.37
N GLU A 358 31.46 -16.86 -20.30
CA GLU A 358 31.38 -18.11 -19.52
C GLU A 358 30.55 -17.91 -18.26
N ILE A 359 29.34 -18.45 -18.25
CA ILE A 359 28.40 -18.31 -17.15
C ILE A 359 28.30 -19.60 -16.33
N ASP A 360 27.79 -19.49 -15.11
CA ASP A 360 27.43 -20.64 -14.27
C ASP A 360 25.96 -21.02 -14.50
N ALA A 361 25.73 -22.11 -15.23
CA ALA A 361 24.37 -22.55 -15.56
C ALA A 361 23.59 -23.15 -14.37
N GLY A 362 24.24 -23.31 -13.22
CA GLY A 362 23.59 -23.78 -11.99
C GLY A 362 23.08 -22.65 -11.09
N ARG A 363 23.28 -21.38 -11.48
CA ARG A 363 22.98 -20.23 -10.61
C ARG A 363 21.48 -19.92 -10.54
N ARG A 364 20.71 -20.20 -11.60
CA ARG A 364 19.29 -19.86 -11.74
C ARG A 364 18.55 -20.95 -12.52
N GLU A 365 17.23 -21.03 -12.38
CA GLU A 365 16.37 -21.94 -13.18
C GLU A 365 16.29 -21.47 -14.64
N THR A 366 15.91 -20.20 -14.86
CA THR A 366 16.05 -19.51 -16.14
C THR A 366 17.33 -18.65 -16.14
N ASP A 367 18.33 -19.07 -16.92
CA ASP A 367 19.53 -18.28 -17.16
C ASP A 367 19.31 -17.22 -18.23
N LEU A 368 19.75 -16.01 -17.93
CA LEU A 368 19.63 -14.85 -18.80
C LEU A 368 21.00 -14.23 -19.05
N VAL A 369 21.20 -13.78 -20.29
CA VAL A 369 22.25 -12.84 -20.66
C VAL A 369 21.58 -11.54 -21.05
N ASN A 370 22.19 -10.42 -20.66
CA ASN A 370 21.71 -9.08 -20.98
C ASN A 370 22.84 -8.16 -21.42
N ILE A 371 22.47 -7.04 -22.04
CA ILE A 371 23.41 -6.01 -22.48
C ILE A 371 23.21 -4.71 -21.70
N VAL A 372 24.26 -3.88 -21.69
CA VAL A 372 24.13 -2.46 -21.39
C VAL A 372 24.00 -1.73 -22.74
N SER A 373 22.77 -1.38 -23.12
CA SER A 373 22.52 -0.69 -24.39
C SER A 373 23.28 0.64 -24.42
N PRO A 374 24.02 0.96 -25.50
CA PRO A 374 24.76 2.22 -25.62
C PRO A 374 23.84 3.39 -25.98
N ASN A 375 24.30 4.62 -25.70
CA ASN A 375 23.62 5.86 -26.09
C ASN A 375 23.26 5.89 -27.59
N GLY A 376 22.09 6.45 -27.91
CA GLY A 376 21.58 6.57 -29.28
C GLY A 376 21.00 5.28 -29.86
N TYR A 377 20.86 4.23 -29.05
CA TYR A 377 20.26 2.96 -29.44
C TYR A 377 19.23 2.49 -28.42
N THR A 378 18.14 1.94 -28.94
CA THR A 378 17.13 1.22 -28.16
C THR A 378 17.10 -0.22 -28.67
N PRO A 379 17.16 -1.25 -27.79
CA PRO A 379 17.00 -2.63 -28.23
C PRO A 379 15.68 -2.82 -28.96
N THR A 380 15.64 -3.70 -29.97
CA THR A 380 14.40 -3.98 -30.71
C THR A 380 13.29 -4.36 -29.74
N LEU A 381 12.09 -3.81 -29.95
CA LEU A 381 10.98 -4.04 -29.03
C LEU A 381 10.36 -5.41 -29.26
N ARG A 382 9.99 -6.09 -28.18
CA ARG A 382 9.05 -7.21 -28.26
C ARG A 382 7.66 -6.68 -28.67
N LYS A 383 6.74 -7.61 -28.96
CA LYS A 383 5.34 -7.28 -29.29
C LYS A 383 4.62 -6.50 -28.19
N ASP A 384 5.02 -6.70 -26.94
CA ASP A 384 4.48 -6.05 -25.74
C ASP A 384 5.30 -4.83 -25.31
N PHE A 385 6.10 -4.25 -26.22
CA PHE A 385 6.89 -3.03 -26.02
C PHE A 385 8.03 -3.11 -24.99
N VAL A 386 8.24 -4.26 -24.33
CA VAL A 386 9.44 -4.48 -23.51
C VAL A 386 10.67 -4.59 -24.43
N PRO A 387 11.76 -3.83 -24.22
CA PRO A 387 12.93 -3.92 -25.08
C PRO A 387 13.66 -5.26 -24.93
N GLN A 388 14.24 -5.75 -26.01
CA GLN A 388 15.01 -7.00 -26.03
C GLN A 388 16.43 -6.86 -25.46
N TYR A 389 16.59 -6.22 -24.29
CA TYR A 389 17.88 -6.02 -23.62
C TYR A 389 18.41 -7.30 -22.93
N PHE A 390 17.62 -8.37 -22.91
CA PHE A 390 17.99 -9.68 -22.37
C PHE A 390 17.56 -10.83 -23.30
N ARG A 391 18.20 -11.98 -23.13
CA ARG A 391 17.96 -13.24 -23.84
C ARG A 391 18.07 -14.41 -22.88
N GLU A 392 17.13 -15.34 -22.99
CA GLU A 392 17.25 -16.65 -22.35
C GLU A 392 18.41 -17.43 -22.97
N VAL A 393 19.16 -18.13 -22.13
CA VAL A 393 20.26 -18.99 -22.56
C VAL A 393 19.71 -20.36 -22.98
N PRO A 394 19.86 -20.78 -24.25
CA PRO A 394 19.25 -22.03 -24.71
C PRO A 394 19.80 -23.29 -24.01
N ALA A 395 18.91 -24.24 -23.70
CA ALA A 395 19.28 -25.57 -23.22
C ALA A 395 19.98 -26.44 -24.30
N GLY A 396 20.62 -27.55 -23.91
CA GLY A 396 21.40 -28.42 -24.82
C GLY A 396 22.86 -28.71 -24.43
N PRO A 397 23.65 -29.41 -25.25
CA PRO A 397 25.09 -29.62 -25.04
C PRO A 397 25.96 -28.60 -25.82
N GLY A 398 27.14 -28.24 -25.28
CA GLY A 398 28.12 -27.38 -25.96
C GLY A 398 27.91 -25.87 -25.76
N PRO A 399 28.64 -25.01 -26.50
CA PRO A 399 28.44 -23.57 -26.45
C PRO A 399 27.01 -23.18 -26.84
N ARG A 400 26.43 -22.27 -26.06
CA ARG A 400 25.08 -21.74 -26.25
C ARG A 400 25.13 -20.63 -27.30
N THR A 401 24.75 -20.93 -28.54
CA THR A 401 24.81 -19.98 -29.66
C THR A 401 23.45 -19.34 -29.95
N GLY A 402 23.44 -18.24 -30.72
CA GLY A 402 22.19 -17.57 -31.14
C GLY A 402 21.62 -16.61 -30.11
N VAL A 403 22.43 -16.21 -29.12
CA VAL A 403 22.05 -15.23 -28.10
C VAL A 403 22.37 -13.82 -28.61
N ASP A 404 21.67 -13.41 -29.66
CA ASP A 404 21.96 -12.15 -30.37
C ASP A 404 21.14 -10.97 -29.84
N PHE A 405 21.74 -9.77 -29.88
CA PHE A 405 21.15 -8.52 -29.41
C PHE A 405 21.03 -7.49 -30.54
N PRO A 406 19.81 -7.30 -31.09
CA PRO A 406 19.52 -6.28 -32.08
C PRO A 406 19.35 -4.91 -31.42
N LEU A 407 20.04 -3.89 -31.94
CA LEU A 407 19.96 -2.51 -31.47
C LEU A 407 19.49 -1.58 -32.59
N VAL A 408 18.37 -0.90 -32.37
CA VAL A 408 17.79 0.05 -33.31
C VAL A 408 18.31 1.46 -32.99
N PRO A 409 18.82 2.21 -33.98
CA PRO A 409 19.13 3.63 -33.79
C PRO A 409 17.90 4.42 -33.35
N ASP A 410 18.01 5.11 -32.22
CA ASP A 410 16.95 5.89 -31.61
C ASP A 410 17.42 7.34 -31.46
N GLN A 411 16.81 8.25 -32.23
CA GLN A 411 17.14 9.67 -32.18
C GLN A 411 16.74 10.33 -30.87
N ASN A 412 15.69 9.84 -30.20
CA ASN A 412 15.29 10.35 -28.89
C ASN A 412 16.27 9.88 -27.81
N ALA A 413 16.79 8.65 -27.91
CA ALA A 413 17.85 8.15 -27.02
C ALA A 413 19.19 8.92 -27.11
N ALA A 414 19.34 9.80 -28.09
CA ALA A 414 20.53 10.63 -28.30
C ALA A 414 20.34 12.11 -27.89
N LYS A 415 19.13 12.53 -27.50
CA LYS A 415 18.79 13.94 -27.24
C LYS A 415 18.85 14.28 -25.75
N PRO A 416 19.68 15.25 -25.30
CA PRO A 416 19.79 15.72 -23.90
C PRO A 416 18.45 16.08 -23.26
N ASP A 417 17.53 16.58 -24.07
CA ASP A 417 16.17 16.95 -23.72
C ASP A 417 15.17 15.83 -24.05
N GLU A 418 14.57 15.23 -23.01
CA GLU A 418 13.64 14.10 -23.15
C GLU A 418 12.51 14.14 -22.12
N THR A 419 11.33 13.64 -22.53
CA THR A 419 10.13 13.44 -21.70
C THR A 419 9.78 11.95 -21.66
N TRP A 420 9.49 11.43 -20.47
CA TRP A 420 9.21 10.03 -20.19
C TRP A 420 8.13 9.89 -19.11
N LEU A 421 7.54 8.70 -19.04
CA LEU A 421 6.49 8.34 -18.11
C LEU A 421 7.05 7.46 -17.00
N LEU A 422 6.77 7.82 -15.75
CA LEU A 422 7.01 7.00 -14.56
C LEU A 422 5.68 6.39 -14.10
N VAL A 423 5.61 5.06 -14.03
CA VAL A 423 4.41 4.31 -13.60
C VAL A 423 4.76 3.36 -12.45
N SER A 424 3.89 3.19 -11.47
CA SER A 424 4.18 2.38 -10.28
C SER A 424 2.97 1.55 -9.87
N ASP A 425 3.21 0.39 -9.25
CA ASP A 425 2.20 -0.37 -8.49
C ASP A 425 0.92 -0.64 -9.28
N THR A 426 1.10 -1.07 -10.54
CA THR A 426 -0.01 -1.42 -11.46
C THR A 426 -0.83 -2.61 -10.97
N GLU A 427 -0.17 -3.55 -10.28
CA GLU A 427 -0.76 -4.69 -9.59
C GLU A 427 -1.82 -5.46 -10.42
N VAL A 428 -1.49 -5.87 -11.65
CA VAL A 428 -2.47 -6.64 -12.42
C VAL A 428 -2.75 -7.98 -11.73
N GLY A 429 -3.99 -8.08 -11.22
CA GLY A 429 -4.41 -9.18 -10.36
C GLY A 429 -4.90 -10.39 -11.14
N ASN A 430 -4.45 -11.57 -10.72
CA ASN A 430 -4.94 -12.86 -11.23
C ASN A 430 -5.11 -13.89 -10.10
N ARG A 431 -5.44 -13.48 -8.87
CA ARG A 431 -5.60 -14.41 -7.75
C ARG A 431 -6.88 -15.21 -7.85
N THR A 432 -7.91 -14.68 -8.52
CA THR A 432 -9.20 -15.35 -8.80
C THR A 432 -9.65 -15.18 -10.26
N ASP A 433 -10.53 -16.06 -10.75
CA ASP A 433 -11.10 -15.92 -12.10
C ASP A 433 -11.92 -14.62 -12.26
N GLU A 434 -12.49 -14.12 -11.17
CA GLU A 434 -13.23 -12.85 -11.18
C GLU A 434 -12.28 -11.66 -11.30
N GLU A 435 -11.19 -11.64 -10.53
CA GLU A 435 -10.15 -10.62 -10.62
C GLU A 435 -9.51 -10.59 -12.02
N ALA A 436 -9.15 -11.76 -12.55
CA ALA A 436 -8.57 -11.91 -13.88
C ALA A 436 -9.43 -11.31 -15.00
N LYS A 437 -10.76 -11.50 -14.92
CA LYS A 437 -11.72 -10.97 -15.89
C LYS A 437 -11.78 -9.44 -15.88
N ARG A 438 -11.49 -8.81 -14.74
CA ARG A 438 -11.50 -7.34 -14.59
C ARG A 438 -10.14 -6.71 -14.91
N ALA A 439 -9.06 -7.40 -14.57
CA ALA A 439 -7.71 -6.86 -14.66
C ALA A 439 -7.28 -6.52 -16.10
N LEU A 440 -7.51 -7.41 -17.08
CA LEU A 440 -7.06 -7.16 -18.45
C LEU A 440 -7.73 -5.95 -19.12
N PRO A 441 -9.07 -5.80 -19.12
CA PRO A 441 -9.69 -4.61 -19.69
C PRO A 441 -9.24 -3.31 -19.00
N THR A 442 -9.12 -3.33 -17.66
CA THR A 442 -8.68 -2.18 -16.87
C THR A 442 -7.26 -1.76 -17.24
N TRP A 443 -6.31 -2.71 -17.23
CA TRP A 443 -4.93 -2.45 -17.63
C TRP A 443 -4.78 -2.03 -19.09
N THR A 444 -5.63 -2.56 -19.99
CA THR A 444 -5.63 -2.16 -21.40
C THR A 444 -5.99 -0.68 -21.55
N GLY A 445 -7.01 -0.20 -20.83
CA GLY A 445 -7.39 1.22 -20.85
C GLY A 445 -6.27 2.13 -20.34
N GLN A 446 -5.62 1.75 -19.24
CA GLN A 446 -4.47 2.50 -18.71
C GLN A 446 -3.30 2.54 -19.72
N ALA A 447 -3.01 1.44 -20.40
CA ALA A 447 -1.98 1.40 -21.44
C ALA A 447 -2.34 2.24 -22.68
N GLU A 448 -3.61 2.32 -23.04
CA GLU A 448 -4.11 3.21 -24.11
C GLU A 448 -3.94 4.67 -23.71
N ALA A 449 -4.32 5.06 -22.50
CA ALA A 449 -4.18 6.42 -22.00
C ALA A 449 -2.69 6.86 -21.91
N LEU A 450 -1.79 5.95 -21.50
CA LEU A 450 -0.33 6.15 -21.56
C LEU A 450 0.17 6.38 -23.00
N SER A 451 -0.43 5.73 -24.00
CA SER A 451 -0.04 5.86 -25.41
C SER A 451 -0.43 7.20 -26.03
N GLU A 452 -1.42 7.89 -25.46
CA GLU A 452 -1.91 9.18 -25.96
C GLU A 452 -1.04 10.37 -25.51
N VAL A 453 -0.10 10.16 -24.58
CA VAL A 453 0.77 11.22 -24.04
C VAL A 453 1.77 11.71 -25.10
N ASP A 454 1.56 12.92 -25.59
CA ASP A 454 2.42 13.55 -26.59
C ASP A 454 3.89 13.66 -26.11
N ARG A 455 4.82 13.34 -27.02
CA ARG A 455 6.29 13.38 -26.82
C ARG A 455 6.88 12.40 -25.79
N ALA A 456 6.09 11.53 -25.16
CA ALA A 456 6.63 10.46 -24.34
C ALA A 456 7.52 9.54 -25.20
N THR A 457 8.75 9.31 -24.77
CA THR A 457 9.73 8.51 -25.54
C THR A 457 9.99 7.14 -24.94
N MET A 458 9.61 6.93 -23.67
CA MET A 458 9.61 5.66 -22.98
C MET A 458 8.72 5.72 -21.72
N THR A 459 8.31 4.55 -21.24
CA THR A 459 7.75 4.32 -19.91
C THR A 459 8.75 3.51 -19.11
N ILE A 460 9.06 3.92 -17.89
CA ILE A 460 9.81 3.12 -16.92
C ILE A 460 8.95 2.93 -15.67
N THR A 461 8.93 1.73 -15.14
CA THR A 461 8.13 1.43 -13.95
C THR A 461 8.95 1.51 -12.67
N THR A 462 8.31 1.37 -11.51
CA THR A 462 9.00 1.18 -10.22
C THR A 462 8.38 0.05 -9.39
N GLY A 463 8.12 -1.11 -10.01
CA GLY A 463 7.67 -2.32 -9.32
C GLY A 463 6.17 -2.46 -9.07
N ASP A 464 5.82 -3.64 -8.53
CA ASP A 464 4.47 -4.15 -8.27
C ASP A 464 3.59 -4.09 -9.51
N LEU A 465 4.10 -4.66 -10.61
CA LEU A 465 3.40 -4.70 -11.90
C LEU A 465 2.28 -5.75 -11.91
N THR A 466 2.46 -6.82 -11.14
CA THR A 466 1.58 -7.98 -11.03
C THR A 466 1.41 -8.36 -9.57
N VAL A 467 0.34 -9.10 -9.24
CA VAL A 467 0.11 -9.65 -7.89
C VAL A 467 0.31 -11.16 -7.88
N THR A 468 1.58 -11.59 -7.87
CA THR A 468 1.96 -13.01 -8.05
C THR A 468 2.36 -13.71 -6.75
N ASP A 469 2.78 -12.97 -5.74
CA ASP A 469 3.20 -13.47 -4.43
C ASP A 469 2.08 -14.21 -3.69
N TYR A 470 0.82 -13.81 -3.87
CA TYR A 470 -0.35 -14.47 -3.30
C TYR A 470 -0.95 -15.57 -4.18
N ALA A 471 -0.43 -15.78 -5.39
CA ALA A 471 -1.02 -16.68 -6.37
C ALA A 471 -0.28 -18.02 -6.48
N ALA A 472 -1.04 -19.12 -6.56
CA ALA A 472 -0.49 -20.42 -6.89
C ALA A 472 -0.27 -20.57 -8.42
N GLU A 473 0.55 -21.53 -8.84
CA GLU A 473 0.58 -21.94 -10.25
C GLU A 473 -0.79 -22.52 -10.66
N PRO A 474 -1.30 -22.23 -11.88
CA PRO A 474 -0.69 -21.47 -12.99
C PRO A 474 -0.99 -19.95 -12.97
N ARG A 475 -1.67 -19.44 -11.94
CA ARG A 475 -2.17 -18.06 -11.91
C ARG A 475 -1.07 -17.00 -11.90
N ARG A 476 0.11 -17.30 -11.35
CA ARG A 476 1.30 -16.42 -11.44
C ARG A 476 1.67 -16.05 -12.87
N GLN A 477 1.80 -17.04 -13.76
CA GLN A 477 2.06 -16.79 -15.18
C GLN A 477 0.94 -15.96 -15.81
N GLY A 478 -0.32 -16.26 -15.45
CA GLY A 478 -1.47 -15.52 -15.98
C GLY A 478 -1.47 -14.03 -15.59
N GLY A 479 -0.91 -13.64 -14.44
CA GLY A 479 -0.72 -12.22 -14.10
C GLY A 479 0.20 -11.52 -15.10
N TYR A 480 1.36 -12.11 -15.40
CA TYR A 480 2.28 -11.62 -16.44
C TYR A 480 1.68 -11.66 -17.85
N ASP A 481 0.82 -12.63 -18.15
CA ASP A 481 0.11 -12.69 -19.43
C ASP A 481 -0.87 -11.51 -19.55
N ILE A 482 -1.62 -11.20 -18.49
CA ILE A 482 -2.51 -10.03 -18.44
C ILE A 482 -1.72 -8.74 -18.65
N LEU A 483 -0.61 -8.55 -17.93
CA LEU A 483 0.25 -7.38 -18.05
C LEU A 483 0.70 -7.16 -19.51
N ARG A 484 1.28 -8.18 -20.13
CA ARG A 484 1.85 -8.06 -21.49
C ARG A 484 0.76 -7.92 -22.56
N ASN A 485 -0.37 -8.59 -22.37
CA ASN A 485 -1.51 -8.50 -23.28
C ASN A 485 -2.15 -7.11 -23.23
N GLY A 486 -2.28 -6.50 -22.05
CA GLY A 486 -2.82 -5.15 -21.92
C GLY A 486 -1.92 -4.10 -22.57
N LEU A 487 -0.59 -4.19 -22.39
CA LEU A 487 0.37 -3.33 -23.09
C LEU A 487 0.23 -3.42 -24.61
N THR A 488 0.10 -4.65 -25.13
CA THR A 488 -0.09 -4.91 -26.56
C THR A 488 -1.42 -4.36 -27.07
N ALA A 489 -2.50 -4.61 -26.33
CA ALA A 489 -3.86 -4.24 -26.72
C ALA A 489 -4.09 -2.72 -26.65
N GLY A 490 -3.53 -2.06 -25.64
CA GLY A 490 -3.54 -0.60 -25.48
C GLY A 490 -2.56 0.11 -26.42
N ASN A 491 -1.74 -0.63 -27.17
CA ASN A 491 -0.84 -0.07 -28.19
C ASN A 491 0.10 1.03 -27.64
N LEU A 492 0.79 0.76 -26.53
CA LEU A 492 1.65 1.74 -25.82
C LEU A 492 2.55 2.57 -26.76
N GLY A 493 3.14 1.95 -27.78
CA GLY A 493 3.81 2.67 -28.87
C GLY A 493 5.26 3.08 -28.63
N HIS A 494 5.77 2.96 -27.40
CA HIS A 494 7.16 3.27 -27.02
C HIS A 494 7.73 2.25 -26.01
N PRO A 495 9.07 2.22 -25.78
CA PRO A 495 9.73 1.26 -24.89
C PRO A 495 9.15 1.25 -23.47
N TYR A 496 8.89 0.05 -22.92
CA TYR A 496 8.45 -0.19 -21.54
C TYR A 496 9.56 -0.88 -20.72
N TYR A 497 10.19 -0.15 -19.80
CA TYR A 497 11.27 -0.65 -18.94
C TYR A 497 10.73 -1.06 -17.56
N PRO A 498 10.71 -2.37 -17.24
CA PRO A 498 10.15 -2.84 -15.98
C PRO A 498 11.18 -2.76 -14.84
N VAL A 499 10.71 -2.43 -13.65
CA VAL A 499 11.40 -2.56 -12.36
C VAL A 499 10.58 -3.53 -11.52
N ILE A 500 11.25 -4.38 -10.74
CA ILE A 500 10.62 -5.45 -9.96
C ILE A 500 10.15 -4.95 -8.60
N GLY A 501 8.92 -5.28 -8.20
CA GLY A 501 8.44 -5.09 -6.84
C GLY A 501 8.24 -6.38 -6.05
N ASN A 502 7.80 -6.24 -4.80
CA ASN A 502 7.60 -7.37 -3.91
C ASN A 502 6.42 -8.26 -4.32
N HIS A 503 5.41 -7.74 -5.01
CA HIS A 503 4.27 -8.51 -5.52
C HIS A 503 4.57 -9.21 -6.86
N ASP A 504 5.66 -8.83 -7.53
CA ASP A 504 6.11 -9.46 -8.78
C ASP A 504 6.86 -10.79 -8.57
N VAL A 505 7.10 -11.19 -7.32
CA VAL A 505 7.83 -12.41 -7.01
C VAL A 505 6.94 -13.66 -7.00
N GLY A 506 7.51 -14.77 -7.47
CA GLY A 506 6.89 -16.09 -7.42
C GLY A 506 7.80 -17.13 -8.07
N GLY A 507 7.99 -18.27 -7.40
CA GLY A 507 8.79 -19.39 -7.89
C GLY A 507 7.97 -20.56 -8.44
N THR A 508 8.63 -21.58 -8.97
CA THR A 508 7.99 -22.83 -9.38
C THR A 508 7.73 -23.76 -8.18
N ALA A 509 7.01 -24.86 -8.38
CA ALA A 509 6.84 -25.90 -7.36
C ALA A 509 8.18 -26.49 -6.84
N THR A 510 9.29 -26.27 -7.55
CA THR A 510 10.64 -26.73 -7.19
C THR A 510 11.57 -25.62 -6.73
N SER A 511 11.11 -24.36 -6.79
CA SER A 511 11.91 -23.21 -6.43
C SER A 511 12.17 -23.13 -4.93
N THR A 512 13.41 -22.79 -4.55
CA THR A 512 13.79 -22.54 -3.15
C THR A 512 14.65 -21.27 -3.06
N GLY A 513 14.47 -20.52 -1.97
CA GLY A 513 15.21 -19.28 -1.71
C GLY A 513 14.98 -18.16 -2.74
N TYR A 514 15.79 -17.11 -2.64
CA TYR A 514 15.74 -15.92 -3.51
C TYR A 514 15.85 -16.25 -5.01
N GLY A 515 16.73 -17.19 -5.36
CA GLY A 515 16.94 -17.59 -6.76
C GLY A 515 15.66 -18.13 -7.39
N GLY A 516 14.89 -18.90 -6.64
CA GLY A 516 13.63 -19.47 -7.09
C GLY A 516 12.46 -18.48 -7.07
N SER A 517 12.38 -17.56 -6.10
CA SER A 517 11.28 -16.59 -6.04
C SER A 517 11.24 -15.60 -7.22
N LEU A 518 12.32 -15.48 -7.98
CA LEU A 518 12.41 -14.58 -9.15
C LEU A 518 12.11 -15.25 -10.49
N GLU A 519 11.74 -16.53 -10.50
CA GLU A 519 11.70 -17.31 -11.73
C GLU A 519 10.64 -16.81 -12.73
N TYR A 520 9.43 -16.50 -12.27
CA TYR A 520 8.39 -15.97 -13.16
C TYR A 520 8.74 -14.57 -13.69
N TRP A 521 9.38 -13.72 -12.88
CA TRP A 521 9.90 -12.44 -13.33
C TRP A 521 10.90 -12.63 -14.48
N ARG A 522 11.91 -13.50 -14.30
CA ARG A 522 12.97 -13.73 -15.29
C ARG A 522 12.46 -14.23 -16.63
N ARG A 523 11.46 -15.13 -16.61
CA ARG A 523 10.81 -15.64 -17.83
C ARG A 523 10.07 -14.55 -18.61
N ASN A 524 9.49 -13.57 -17.92
CA ASN A 524 8.54 -12.64 -18.53
C ASN A 524 9.15 -11.25 -18.80
N LEU A 525 9.93 -10.71 -17.88
CA LEU A 525 10.38 -9.31 -17.87
C LEU A 525 11.91 -9.15 -17.85
N GLY A 526 12.68 -10.19 -17.52
CA GLY A 526 14.13 -10.21 -17.68
C GLY A 526 14.92 -10.22 -16.35
N PRO A 527 16.18 -9.76 -16.33
CA PRO A 527 16.98 -9.77 -15.10
C PRO A 527 16.39 -8.82 -14.05
N GLU A 528 16.50 -9.21 -12.78
CA GLU A 528 16.02 -8.45 -11.62
C GLU A 528 16.75 -7.11 -11.40
N TRP A 529 17.96 -6.95 -11.92
CA TRP A 529 18.70 -5.69 -11.99
C TRP A 529 19.44 -5.57 -13.33
N TYR A 530 19.46 -4.36 -13.89
CA TYR A 530 20.08 -4.09 -15.19
C TYR A 530 20.39 -2.61 -15.35
N SER A 531 21.03 -2.23 -16.45
CA SER A 531 21.36 -0.84 -16.74
C SER A 531 21.41 -0.58 -18.24
N PHE A 532 21.24 0.68 -18.64
CA PHE A 532 21.42 1.10 -20.02
C PHE A 532 21.91 2.55 -20.08
N ASP A 533 22.62 2.89 -21.14
CA ASP A 533 22.98 4.26 -21.46
C ASP A 533 21.88 4.86 -22.34
N ARG A 534 21.31 5.98 -21.89
CA ARG A 534 20.38 6.77 -22.69
C ARG A 534 20.71 8.23 -22.49
N ASN A 535 20.80 8.95 -23.59
CA ASN A 535 20.91 10.39 -23.55
C ASN A 535 22.12 10.92 -22.72
N GLY A 536 23.29 10.30 -22.86
CA GLY A 536 24.48 10.71 -22.09
C GLY A 536 24.42 10.35 -20.60
N ARG A 537 23.32 9.76 -20.13
CA ARG A 537 23.10 9.32 -18.75
C ARG A 537 23.25 7.81 -18.65
N HIS A 538 23.57 7.36 -17.46
CA HIS A 538 23.57 5.95 -17.11
C HIS A 538 22.38 5.64 -16.22
N VAL A 539 21.43 4.84 -16.73
CA VAL A 539 20.25 4.40 -15.99
C VAL A 539 20.54 3.05 -15.35
N VAL A 540 20.30 2.95 -14.05
CA VAL A 540 20.50 1.74 -13.23
C VAL A 540 19.16 1.33 -12.62
N VAL A 541 18.74 0.10 -12.87
CA VAL A 541 17.58 -0.54 -12.25
C VAL A 541 18.07 -1.53 -11.20
N LEU A 542 17.55 -1.39 -9.97
CA LEU A 542 17.89 -2.19 -8.81
C LEU A 542 16.70 -3.02 -8.33
N GLU A 543 16.99 -4.18 -7.77
CA GLU A 543 16.09 -4.94 -6.91
C GLU A 543 16.35 -4.53 -5.46
N ASP A 544 15.31 -4.18 -4.70
CA ASP A 544 15.44 -3.70 -3.33
C ASP A 544 14.33 -4.16 -2.38
N ASN A 545 13.69 -5.29 -2.70
CA ASN A 545 12.77 -5.95 -1.76
C ASN A 545 13.53 -6.66 -0.63
N TYR A 546 14.81 -7.00 -0.86
CA TYR A 546 15.72 -7.59 0.12
C TYR A 546 16.85 -6.61 0.50
N ASP A 547 17.50 -6.83 1.65
CA ASP A 547 18.64 -6.00 2.06
C ASP A 547 19.94 -6.31 1.29
N ALA A 548 20.96 -5.45 1.41
CA ALA A 548 22.21 -5.64 0.69
C ALA A 548 23.01 -6.88 1.10
N ARG A 549 22.69 -7.52 2.25
CA ARG A 549 23.31 -8.80 2.64
C ARG A 549 22.68 -9.95 1.85
N GLY A 550 21.36 -9.92 1.66
CA GLY A 550 20.65 -10.80 0.74
C GLY A 550 21.04 -10.57 -0.73
N LEU A 551 21.46 -9.34 -1.09
CA LEU A 551 21.77 -8.91 -2.45
C LEU A 551 23.25 -8.66 -2.73
N ALA A 552 24.15 -9.41 -2.08
CA ALA A 552 25.58 -9.33 -2.34
C ALA A 552 25.96 -9.46 -3.84
N PRO A 553 25.33 -10.33 -4.65
CA PRO A 553 25.58 -10.39 -6.08
C PRO A 553 25.24 -9.08 -6.81
N GLN A 554 24.11 -8.44 -6.47
CA GLN A 554 23.74 -7.14 -7.04
C GLN A 554 24.77 -6.07 -6.69
N LEU A 555 25.24 -6.00 -5.44
CA LEU A 555 26.24 -5.02 -5.04
C LEU A 555 27.56 -5.22 -5.80
N ALA A 556 27.98 -6.47 -6.02
CA ALA A 556 29.17 -6.79 -6.80
C ALA A 556 29.01 -6.38 -8.28
N TRP A 557 27.84 -6.67 -8.87
CA TRP A 557 27.47 -6.23 -10.20
C TRP A 557 27.46 -4.70 -10.32
N LEU A 558 26.82 -4.01 -9.38
CA LEU A 558 26.65 -2.56 -9.37
C LEU A 558 28.01 -1.84 -9.33
N ARG A 559 28.94 -2.32 -8.50
CA ARG A 559 30.31 -1.80 -8.45
C ARG A 559 31.00 -1.84 -9.81
N GLU A 560 30.93 -2.98 -10.50
CA GLU A 560 31.56 -3.13 -11.79
C GLU A 560 30.83 -2.37 -12.90
N ASN A 561 29.50 -2.34 -12.84
CA ASN A 561 28.65 -1.59 -13.74
C ASN A 561 28.94 -0.08 -13.70
N LEU A 562 28.90 0.53 -12.51
CA LEU A 562 29.20 1.95 -12.32
C LEU A 562 30.64 2.27 -12.72
N ARG A 563 31.60 1.41 -12.39
CA ARG A 563 33.01 1.57 -12.78
C ARG A 563 33.18 1.63 -14.31
N ARG A 564 32.42 0.83 -15.06
CA ARG A 564 32.48 0.77 -16.53
C ARG A 564 31.71 1.89 -17.22
N HIS A 565 30.53 2.25 -16.69
CA HIS A 565 29.56 3.04 -17.44
C HIS A 565 29.20 4.38 -16.82
N ALA A 566 29.39 4.59 -15.51
CA ALA A 566 28.99 5.83 -14.84
C ALA A 566 30.08 6.92 -14.81
N VAL A 567 31.35 6.57 -15.05
CA VAL A 567 32.44 7.56 -15.04
C VAL A 567 32.21 8.61 -16.13
N GLY A 568 32.08 9.87 -15.72
CA GLY A 568 31.82 11.00 -16.62
C GLY A 568 30.37 11.10 -17.12
N LYS A 569 29.43 10.36 -16.51
CA LYS A 569 27.99 10.44 -16.81
C LYS A 569 27.18 10.74 -15.55
N GLN A 570 26.01 11.34 -15.74
CA GLN A 570 24.98 11.42 -14.71
C GLN A 570 24.34 10.04 -14.50
N VAL A 571 24.08 9.67 -13.25
CA VAL A 571 23.46 8.37 -12.90
C VAL A 571 22.02 8.58 -12.43
N PHE A 572 21.09 7.88 -13.06
CA PHE A 572 19.69 7.79 -12.66
C PHE A 572 19.43 6.38 -12.12
N VAL A 573 18.83 6.29 -10.95
CA VAL A 573 18.59 5.02 -10.25
C VAL A 573 17.10 4.79 -10.11
N PHE A 574 16.66 3.57 -10.41
CA PHE A 574 15.29 3.11 -10.28
C PHE A 574 15.25 1.87 -9.39
N ALA A 575 14.34 1.85 -8.44
CA ALA A 575 14.05 0.69 -7.61
C ALA A 575 12.55 0.69 -7.27
N HIS A 576 12.08 -0.31 -6.54
CA HIS A 576 10.67 -0.35 -6.17
C HIS A 576 10.41 0.40 -4.87
N ARG A 577 11.26 0.21 -3.85
CA ARG A 577 11.13 0.89 -2.55
C ARG A 577 12.08 2.08 -2.47
N SER A 578 11.76 3.03 -1.61
CA SER A 578 12.71 4.10 -1.30
C SER A 578 13.85 3.56 -0.43
N LEU A 579 15.10 3.83 -0.83
CA LEU A 579 16.30 3.50 -0.03
C LEU A 579 16.35 4.26 1.30
N PHE A 580 15.55 5.31 1.45
CA PHE A 580 15.64 6.29 2.54
C PHE A 580 14.44 6.23 3.49
N THR A 581 13.40 5.48 3.16
CA THR A 581 12.25 5.26 4.06
C THR A 581 12.55 4.16 5.08
N ARG A 582 11.81 4.18 6.19
CA ARG A 582 11.84 3.07 7.17
C ARG A 582 11.07 1.82 6.72
N TRP A 583 10.25 1.93 5.68
CA TRP A 583 9.40 0.87 5.12
C TRP A 583 10.08 0.10 3.98
N GLY A 584 11.15 0.68 3.41
CA GLY A 584 12.10 -0.05 2.57
C GLY A 584 13.11 -0.88 3.38
N PRO A 585 14.03 -1.57 2.69
CA PRO A 585 15.16 -2.27 3.32
C PRO A 585 16.06 -1.36 4.19
N GLY A 586 15.90 -0.03 4.09
CA GLY A 586 16.31 0.93 5.10
C GLY A 586 17.80 0.87 5.43
N ALA A 587 18.17 0.53 6.67
CA ALA A 587 19.58 0.41 7.08
C ALA A 587 20.34 -0.68 6.31
N GLY A 588 19.62 -1.69 5.84
CA GLY A 588 20.15 -2.80 5.07
C GLY A 588 20.70 -2.41 3.69
N MET A 589 20.28 -1.28 3.11
CA MET A 589 20.77 -0.82 1.79
C MET A 589 22.00 0.09 1.85
N GLN A 590 22.50 0.42 3.05
CA GLN A 590 23.60 1.35 3.20
C GLN A 590 24.82 1.03 2.30
N PRO A 591 25.24 -0.23 2.09
CA PRO A 591 26.35 -0.53 1.19
C PRO A 591 26.11 -0.14 -0.28
N ILE A 592 24.87 -0.24 -0.77
CA ILE A 592 24.49 0.19 -2.13
C ILE A 592 24.49 1.72 -2.18
N VAL A 593 23.92 2.37 -1.17
CA VAL A 593 23.92 3.84 -1.03
C VAL A 593 25.35 4.39 -1.00
N ASP A 594 26.25 3.78 -0.23
CA ASP A 594 27.66 4.18 -0.13
C ASP A 594 28.41 4.00 -1.44
N GLU A 595 28.06 2.99 -2.26
CA GLU A 595 28.63 2.82 -3.59
C GLU A 595 28.12 3.90 -4.55
N LEU A 596 26.81 4.11 -4.59
CA LEU A 596 26.16 5.14 -5.40
C LEU A 596 26.69 6.54 -5.08
N ALA A 597 26.94 6.85 -3.80
CA ALA A 597 27.46 8.14 -3.34
C ALA A 597 28.86 8.50 -3.89
N LYS A 598 29.59 7.54 -4.48
CA LYS A 598 30.90 7.78 -5.13
C LYS A 598 30.76 8.37 -6.55
N TYR A 599 29.57 8.27 -7.14
CA TYR A 599 29.29 8.67 -8.52
C TYR A 599 28.31 9.84 -8.56
N ASP A 600 28.09 10.36 -9.77
CA ASP A 600 27.27 11.54 -10.00
C ASP A 600 25.77 11.18 -10.07
N VAL A 601 25.22 10.67 -8.96
CA VAL A 601 23.80 10.31 -8.85
C VAL A 601 22.95 11.56 -8.80
N ARG A 602 22.07 11.71 -9.79
CA ARG A 602 21.20 12.88 -9.98
C ARG A 602 19.76 12.62 -9.61
N MET A 603 19.30 11.40 -9.81
CA MET A 603 17.92 11.01 -9.52
C MET A 603 17.88 9.60 -8.94
N PHE A 604 17.02 9.42 -7.95
CA PHE A 604 16.56 8.11 -7.49
C PHE A 604 15.03 8.07 -7.60
N ALA A 605 14.46 7.04 -8.23
CA ALA A 605 13.02 6.90 -8.40
C ALA A 605 12.49 5.57 -7.82
N ALA A 606 11.33 5.63 -7.16
CA ALA A 606 10.65 4.51 -6.50
C ALA A 606 9.11 4.63 -6.56
N GLY A 607 8.37 3.60 -6.11
CA GLY A 607 6.89 3.54 -6.21
C GLY A 607 6.13 2.99 -4.99
N HIS A 608 6.71 2.05 -4.23
CA HIS A 608 5.97 1.19 -3.28
C HIS A 608 5.10 1.91 -2.24
N ASN A 609 5.52 3.07 -1.73
CA ASN A 609 4.79 3.78 -0.66
C ASN A 609 3.77 4.81 -1.19
N GLN A 610 3.68 5.01 -2.51
CA GLN A 610 2.73 5.91 -3.20
C GLN A 610 2.50 7.27 -2.52
N GLN A 611 3.57 7.89 -2.02
CA GLN A 611 3.56 9.19 -1.35
C GLN A 611 4.39 10.17 -2.17
N ALA A 612 4.04 11.46 -2.15
CA ALA A 612 4.78 12.49 -2.89
C ALA A 612 6.10 12.87 -2.20
N GLU A 613 6.94 11.88 -1.91
CA GLU A 613 8.23 12.14 -1.29
C GLU A 613 9.24 12.68 -2.31
N PHE A 614 9.37 14.01 -2.37
CA PHE A 614 10.50 14.67 -3.03
C PHE A 614 11.61 14.93 -2.01
N ARG A 615 12.58 14.02 -1.92
CA ARG A 615 13.70 14.19 -0.99
C ARG A 615 14.89 14.84 -1.67
N ARG A 616 15.25 16.03 -1.20
CA ARG A 616 16.42 16.75 -1.68
C ARG A 616 17.67 16.29 -0.97
N GLY A 617 18.75 16.13 -1.72
CA GLY A 617 20.07 15.95 -1.13
C GLY A 617 20.29 14.58 -0.51
N ALA A 618 19.53 13.56 -0.93
CA ALA A 618 19.80 12.17 -0.55
C ALA A 618 21.27 11.78 -0.88
N PHE A 619 21.78 12.33 -1.99
CA PHE A 619 23.19 12.48 -2.31
C PHE A 619 23.52 13.97 -2.51
N LYS A 620 24.82 14.31 -2.60
CA LYS A 620 25.31 15.70 -2.70
C LYS A 620 24.60 16.58 -3.76
N ARG A 621 24.04 15.98 -4.83
CA ARG A 621 23.38 16.66 -5.96
C ARG A 621 22.15 15.89 -6.49
N SER A 622 21.45 15.13 -5.66
CA SER A 622 20.33 14.30 -6.12
C SER A 622 18.96 14.79 -5.69
N VAL A 623 17.96 14.37 -6.46
CA VAL A 623 16.55 14.36 -6.09
C VAL A 623 16.04 12.92 -5.98
N GLU A 624 15.17 12.66 -5.02
CA GLU A 624 14.32 11.46 -5.02
C GLU A 624 12.96 11.82 -5.61
N VAL A 625 12.44 10.95 -6.49
CA VAL A 625 11.13 11.09 -7.13
C VAL A 625 10.35 9.80 -6.85
N ASN A 626 9.25 9.91 -6.11
CA ASN A 626 8.35 8.78 -5.91
C ASN A 626 7.07 8.97 -6.74
N ASN A 627 6.46 7.91 -7.26
CA ASN A 627 5.12 8.05 -7.84
C ASN A 627 4.11 8.32 -6.72
N MET A 628 3.07 9.09 -7.05
CA MET A 628 1.96 9.27 -6.13
C MET A 628 0.96 8.13 -6.35
N GLY A 629 0.09 7.90 -5.38
CA GLY A 629 -1.21 7.29 -5.54
C GLY A 629 -2.05 7.93 -4.45
N THR A 630 -3.33 8.19 -4.67
CA THR A 630 -4.22 8.70 -3.62
C THR A 630 -4.36 7.59 -2.54
N TYR A 631 -3.39 7.54 -1.62
CA TYR A 631 -3.24 6.61 -0.49
C TYR A 631 -2.75 5.20 -0.86
N GLY A 632 -1.52 4.89 -0.46
CA GLY A 632 -0.77 3.70 -0.85
C GLY A 632 -1.27 2.36 -0.30
N ILE A 633 -1.09 1.36 -1.18
CA ILE A 633 -1.30 -0.09 -1.08
C ILE A 633 -2.78 -0.48 -0.91
N ASP A 634 -3.31 -1.14 -1.94
CA ASP A 634 -4.63 -1.82 -2.05
C ASP A 634 -5.86 -1.06 -2.58
N ALA A 635 -5.79 0.19 -3.07
CA ALA A 635 -6.81 0.74 -4.01
C ALA A 635 -6.64 2.21 -4.50
N ALA A 636 -5.43 2.68 -4.78
CA ALA A 636 -5.27 3.99 -5.39
C ALA A 636 -5.91 4.05 -6.79
N ARG A 637 -6.37 5.25 -7.19
CA ARG A 637 -6.63 5.49 -8.61
C ARG A 637 -5.31 5.39 -9.38
N PRO A 638 -5.27 4.67 -10.51
CA PRO A 638 -4.09 4.59 -11.35
C PRO A 638 -3.64 5.98 -11.78
N ASP A 639 -2.36 6.28 -11.61
CA ASP A 639 -1.77 7.55 -11.99
C ASP A 639 -0.34 7.35 -12.50
N TYR A 640 0.26 8.45 -12.97
CA TYR A 640 1.63 8.46 -13.45
C TYR A 640 2.20 9.88 -13.36
N LYS A 641 3.53 9.96 -13.41
CA LYS A 641 4.25 11.23 -13.50
C LYS A 641 4.91 11.38 -14.86
N ILE A 642 4.66 12.50 -15.52
CA ILE A 642 5.44 12.98 -16.66
C ILE A 642 6.63 13.73 -16.10
N LEU A 643 7.85 13.30 -16.34
CA LEU A 643 9.03 13.99 -15.82
C LEU A 643 9.79 14.69 -16.97
N ASP A 644 10.10 15.98 -16.80
CA ASP A 644 10.84 16.80 -17.77
C ASP A 644 12.23 17.16 -17.22
N PHE A 645 13.27 16.85 -18.01
CA PHE A 645 14.67 17.05 -17.67
C PHE A 645 15.34 18.10 -18.56
N SER A 646 14.58 18.83 -19.36
CA SER A 646 15.11 19.83 -20.30
C SER A 646 15.86 20.98 -19.60
N GLU A 647 15.55 21.24 -18.32
CA GLU A 647 16.18 22.29 -17.51
C GLU A 647 17.31 21.78 -16.59
N ILE A 648 17.63 20.47 -16.62
CA ILE A 648 18.77 19.89 -15.90
C ILE A 648 19.89 19.57 -16.88
N THR A 649 20.85 20.48 -16.96
CA THR A 649 22.00 20.35 -17.84
C THR A 649 23.28 20.67 -17.08
N ASP A 650 24.34 19.92 -17.37
CA ASP A 650 25.71 20.31 -17.07
C ASP A 650 26.47 20.43 -18.39
N ASP A 651 27.05 21.60 -18.68
CA ASP A 651 28.03 21.75 -19.75
C ASP A 651 29.37 21.17 -19.28
N PRO A 652 29.87 20.08 -19.90
CA PRO A 652 31.16 19.48 -19.52
C PRO A 652 32.36 20.42 -19.71
N ARG A 653 32.17 21.60 -20.32
CA ARG A 653 33.19 22.63 -20.53
C ARG A 653 33.23 23.68 -19.42
N THR A 654 32.25 23.73 -18.51
CA THR A 654 32.22 24.71 -17.43
C THR A 654 32.52 24.04 -16.09
N GLN A 655 33.13 24.79 -15.16
CA GLN A 655 33.38 24.31 -13.79
C GLN A 655 32.20 24.59 -12.85
N ARG A 656 31.23 25.36 -13.32
CA ARG A 656 30.07 25.77 -12.51
C ARG A 656 29.04 24.66 -12.59
N ASN A 657 28.49 24.27 -11.44
CA ASN A 657 27.29 23.46 -11.39
C ASN A 657 26.15 24.26 -12.05
N GLU A 658 25.64 23.76 -13.17
CA GLU A 658 24.56 24.37 -13.95
C GLU A 658 23.19 23.75 -13.64
N ASP A 659 23.15 22.75 -12.75
CA ASP A 659 21.97 22.12 -12.16
C ASP A 659 21.25 23.04 -11.16
N THR A 660 21.00 24.27 -11.60
CA THR A 660 20.18 25.24 -10.90
C THR A 660 18.69 25.06 -11.20
N GLY A 661 18.34 24.15 -12.12
CA GLY A 661 16.96 23.77 -12.46
C GLY A 661 16.43 22.61 -11.62
N TYR A 662 15.10 22.47 -11.56
CA TYR A 662 14.42 21.38 -10.87
C TYR A 662 14.03 20.29 -11.88
N VAL A 663 13.96 19.02 -11.45
CA VAL A 663 13.19 18.03 -12.22
C VAL A 663 11.75 18.44 -12.04
N THR A 664 11.09 18.89 -13.10
CA THR A 664 9.65 19.16 -13.04
C THR A 664 8.91 17.88 -13.41
N GLY A 665 7.98 17.46 -12.56
CA GLY A 665 6.99 16.46 -12.90
C GLY A 665 5.69 17.14 -13.27
N THR A 666 4.86 16.53 -14.13
CA THR A 666 3.41 16.74 -14.13
C THR A 666 2.76 15.44 -13.74
N HIS A 667 2.06 15.42 -12.61
CA HIS A 667 1.25 14.28 -12.22
C HIS A 667 -0.05 14.24 -13.04
N ARG A 668 -0.46 13.03 -13.43
CA ARG A 668 -1.66 12.78 -14.21
C ARG A 668 -2.34 11.52 -13.69
N GLN A 669 -3.63 11.59 -13.46
CA GLN A 669 -4.45 10.51 -12.94
C GLN A 669 -5.32 9.97 -14.07
N PHE A 670 -5.28 8.65 -14.31
CA PHE A 670 -6.04 8.01 -15.37
C PHE A 670 -7.24 7.30 -14.79
N ASP A 671 -8.28 8.06 -14.47
CA ASP A 671 -9.58 7.44 -14.42
C ASP A 671 -10.71 8.46 -14.45
N VAL A 672 -10.87 9.19 -15.56
CA VAL A 672 -12.09 10.00 -15.72
C VAL A 672 -12.30 10.38 -17.19
N ASP A 673 -13.58 10.47 -17.52
CA ASP A 673 -14.19 10.50 -18.84
C ASP A 673 -13.67 11.63 -19.75
N ASP A 674 -13.97 11.55 -21.05
CA ASP A 674 -13.58 12.52 -22.08
C ASP A 674 -14.37 13.87 -21.90
N ASP A 675 -14.17 14.51 -20.75
CA ASP A 675 -15.08 15.44 -20.11
C ASP A 675 -14.65 16.90 -20.13
N VAL A 676 -15.65 17.75 -20.01
CA VAL A 676 -15.47 19.20 -20.01
C VAL A 676 -16.61 19.87 -19.24
N ALA A 677 -16.25 20.75 -18.31
CA ALA A 677 -17.21 21.52 -17.53
C ALA A 677 -17.04 23.02 -17.77
N LEU A 678 -18.17 23.70 -17.98
CA LEU A 678 -18.28 25.16 -17.88
C LEU A 678 -18.71 25.52 -16.45
N VAL A 679 -17.74 25.56 -15.54
CA VAL A 679 -17.94 25.81 -14.10
C VAL A 679 -18.48 27.21 -13.85
N SER A 680 -18.01 28.20 -14.62
CA SER A 680 -18.55 29.55 -14.57
C SER A 680 -18.49 30.25 -15.94
N PRO A 681 -19.53 31.00 -16.34
CA PRO A 681 -20.82 31.16 -15.68
C PRO A 681 -21.63 29.85 -15.69
N ALA A 682 -22.06 29.41 -14.51
CA ALA A 682 -22.80 28.17 -14.33
C ALA A 682 -24.24 28.30 -14.86
N GLN A 683 -24.89 27.16 -15.10
CA GLN A 683 -26.30 27.13 -15.44
C GLN A 683 -27.14 27.85 -14.36
N ASP A 684 -27.99 28.78 -14.81
CA ASP A 684 -28.87 29.63 -14.01
C ASP A 684 -28.16 30.51 -12.96
N SER A 685 -26.86 30.77 -13.13
CA SER A 685 -26.09 31.69 -12.29
C SER A 685 -26.53 33.15 -12.47
N VAL A 686 -26.41 33.94 -11.40
CA VAL A 686 -26.81 35.36 -11.39
C VAL A 686 -25.65 36.26 -11.00
N HIS A 687 -25.34 37.22 -11.87
CA HIS A 687 -24.23 38.14 -11.68
C HIS A 687 -24.67 39.61 -11.73
N PRO A 688 -24.20 40.49 -10.83
CA PRO A 688 -24.42 41.93 -10.95
C PRO A 688 -23.74 42.54 -12.18
N ALA A 689 -24.40 43.46 -12.88
CA ALA A 689 -23.87 44.13 -14.07
C ALA A 689 -22.60 44.98 -13.82
N ASN A 690 -22.32 45.33 -12.57
CA ASN A 690 -21.14 46.09 -12.18
C ASN A 690 -19.98 45.23 -11.64
N SER A 691 -20.14 43.91 -11.60
CA SER A 691 -19.08 42.98 -11.19
C SER A 691 -18.58 42.17 -12.38
N ALA A 692 -17.28 41.84 -12.36
CA ALA A 692 -16.73 40.86 -13.28
C ALA A 692 -17.35 39.49 -13.00
N ILE A 693 -17.61 38.74 -14.08
CA ILE A 693 -18.13 37.38 -14.03
C ILE A 693 -16.94 36.44 -14.18
N PRO A 694 -16.63 35.58 -13.20
CA PRO A 694 -15.60 34.57 -13.34
C PRO A 694 -15.92 33.66 -14.53
N VAL A 695 -14.90 33.30 -15.31
CA VAL A 695 -15.01 32.30 -16.36
C VAL A 695 -14.07 31.17 -16.02
N GLU A 696 -14.62 30.01 -15.74
CA GLU A 696 -13.87 28.84 -15.30
C GLU A 696 -14.26 27.64 -16.16
N LEU A 697 -13.28 27.09 -16.85
CA LEU A 697 -13.41 26.01 -17.81
C LEU A 697 -12.53 24.86 -17.35
N TYR A 698 -13.09 23.66 -17.30
CA TYR A 698 -12.37 22.43 -16.98
C TYR A 698 -12.39 21.50 -18.19
N ALA A 699 -11.30 20.79 -18.44
CA ALA A 699 -11.23 19.67 -19.35
C ALA A 699 -10.39 18.57 -18.69
N GLU A 700 -10.93 17.35 -18.69
CA GLU A 700 -10.25 16.15 -18.21
C GLU A 700 -9.00 15.84 -19.04
N ASP A 701 -8.12 15.02 -18.48
CA ASP A 701 -7.09 14.32 -19.23
C ASP A 701 -7.10 12.83 -18.92
N ASP A 702 -7.61 12.12 -19.91
CA ASP A 702 -7.58 10.68 -20.02
C ASP A 702 -6.51 10.26 -21.04
N GLY A 703 -5.28 10.75 -20.87
CA GLY A 703 -4.21 10.62 -21.87
C GLY A 703 -4.19 11.73 -22.93
N ARG A 704 -5.24 12.56 -22.97
CA ARG A 704 -5.34 13.73 -23.85
C ARG A 704 -4.91 15.00 -23.11
N THR A 705 -3.76 15.54 -23.47
CA THR A 705 -3.27 16.80 -22.90
C THR A 705 -4.15 17.99 -23.32
N PRO A 706 -4.86 18.71 -22.42
CA PRO A 706 -5.62 19.90 -22.77
C PRO A 706 -4.72 21.00 -23.33
N GLY A 707 -5.08 21.55 -24.50
CA GLY A 707 -4.27 22.53 -25.20
C GLY A 707 -4.89 23.93 -25.16
N ARG A 708 -6.11 24.06 -25.69
CA ARG A 708 -6.80 25.36 -25.81
C ARG A 708 -8.31 25.24 -25.69
N ALA A 709 -8.96 26.33 -25.30
CA ALA A 709 -10.41 26.44 -25.25
C ALA A 709 -10.91 27.69 -26.00
N THR A 710 -12.18 27.68 -26.36
CA THR A 710 -12.90 28.83 -26.88
C THR A 710 -14.24 28.94 -26.18
N LEU A 711 -14.58 30.14 -25.70
CA LEU A 711 -15.86 30.45 -25.08
C LEU A 711 -16.55 31.60 -25.82
N VAL A 712 -17.79 31.37 -26.24
CA VAL A 712 -18.63 32.37 -26.92
C VAL A 712 -19.86 32.67 -26.07
N VAL A 713 -20.10 33.94 -25.76
CA VAL A 713 -21.30 34.38 -25.02
C VAL A 713 -22.24 35.11 -25.95
N ARG A 714 -23.51 34.70 -25.94
CA ARG A 714 -24.58 35.23 -26.79
C ARG A 714 -25.70 35.81 -25.94
N ASP A 715 -26.31 36.90 -26.40
CA ASP A 715 -27.53 37.42 -25.81
C ASP A 715 -28.77 36.59 -26.22
N ARG A 716 -29.94 36.88 -25.63
CA ARG A 716 -31.22 36.23 -25.98
C ARG A 716 -31.61 36.31 -27.47
N LYS A 717 -30.99 37.18 -28.27
CA LYS A 717 -31.24 37.31 -29.71
C LYS A 717 -30.20 36.52 -30.54
N GLY A 718 -29.33 35.74 -29.89
CA GLY A 718 -28.26 34.96 -30.51
C GLY A 718 -27.03 35.79 -30.91
N ARG A 719 -27.00 37.09 -30.61
CA ARG A 719 -25.87 37.95 -30.97
C ARG A 719 -24.70 37.68 -30.04
N GLN A 720 -23.51 37.45 -30.61
CA GLN A 720 -22.28 37.33 -29.83
C GLN A 720 -21.96 38.68 -29.16
N VAL A 721 -21.88 38.66 -27.83
CA VAL A 721 -21.58 39.85 -27.00
C VAL A 721 -20.21 39.77 -26.35
N TRP A 722 -19.63 38.57 -26.24
CA TRP A 722 -18.28 38.35 -25.76
C TRP A 722 -17.71 37.07 -26.39
N HIS A 723 -16.39 37.02 -26.57
CA HIS A 723 -15.68 35.89 -27.16
C HIS A 723 -14.24 35.82 -26.63
N GLY A 724 -13.88 34.69 -26.04
CA GLY A 724 -12.50 34.36 -25.67
C GLY A 724 -12.00 33.20 -26.54
N SER A 725 -11.01 33.45 -27.40
CA SER A 725 -10.44 32.46 -28.34
C SER A 725 -8.97 32.09 -28.06
N ASP A 726 -8.29 32.84 -27.18
CA ASP A 726 -6.90 32.59 -26.77
C ASP A 726 -6.84 32.06 -25.33
N LEU A 727 -7.70 31.10 -25.01
CA LEU A 727 -7.74 30.45 -23.70
C LEU A 727 -6.85 29.21 -23.76
N HIS A 728 -5.76 29.21 -22.99
CA HIS A 728 -4.78 28.10 -22.98
C HIS A 728 -4.70 27.50 -21.60
N PHE A 729 -4.64 26.18 -21.57
CA PHE A 729 -4.43 25.40 -20.36
C PHE A 729 -2.96 25.49 -19.93
N GLY A 730 -2.66 25.29 -18.63
CA GLY A 730 -1.29 25.21 -18.12
C GLY A 730 -0.46 26.50 -18.20
N ARG A 731 -1.07 27.68 -18.46
CA ARG A 731 -0.32 28.96 -18.52
C ARG A 731 0.26 29.34 -17.15
N SER A 732 1.46 29.91 -17.15
CA SER A 732 2.08 30.51 -15.97
C SER A 732 1.15 31.55 -15.33
N VAL A 733 1.06 31.53 -14.00
CA VAL A 733 0.19 32.43 -13.25
C VAL A 733 1.04 33.43 -12.47
N SER A 734 0.73 34.72 -12.58
CA SER A 734 1.46 35.76 -11.84
C SER A 734 1.36 35.57 -10.33
N THR A 735 2.45 35.71 -9.59
CA THR A 735 2.42 35.69 -8.13
C THR A 735 1.87 37.01 -7.57
N GLY A 736 1.04 36.92 -6.52
CA GLY A 736 0.53 38.06 -5.77
C GLY A 736 0.85 37.90 -4.29
N GLY A 737 1.12 39.00 -3.58
CA GLY A 737 1.36 38.95 -2.14
C GLY A 737 2.81 38.66 -1.75
N ILE A 738 3.01 38.17 -0.52
CA ILE A 738 4.34 37.85 0.04
C ILE A 738 4.71 36.42 -0.33
N VAL A 739 5.91 36.22 -0.88
CA VAL A 739 6.42 34.89 -1.21
C VAL A 739 7.57 34.56 -0.24
N ASN A 740 7.43 33.46 0.51
CA ASN A 740 8.47 32.94 1.39
C ASN A 740 9.01 31.63 0.80
N CYS A 741 10.23 31.67 0.26
CA CYS A 741 10.88 30.46 -0.22
C CYS A 741 11.41 29.62 0.95
N TYR A 742 11.53 28.31 0.74
CA TYR A 742 12.07 27.43 1.76
C TYR A 742 13.50 27.83 2.13
N THR A 743 13.81 27.74 3.42
CA THR A 743 15.15 27.97 3.95
C THR A 743 15.50 26.77 4.84
N PRO A 744 16.43 25.90 4.43
CA PRO A 744 16.82 24.77 5.26
C PRO A 744 17.43 25.24 6.58
N PRO A 745 17.29 24.47 7.68
CA PRO A 745 17.87 24.81 8.98
C PRO A 745 19.38 25.11 8.89
N GLY A 746 19.77 26.34 9.22
CA GLY A 746 21.17 26.79 9.16
C GLY A 746 21.73 27.07 7.76
N GLY A 747 20.89 27.00 6.72
CA GLY A 747 21.26 27.27 5.32
C GLY A 747 20.82 28.63 4.79
N GLN A 748 20.96 28.82 3.48
CA GLN A 748 20.49 30.01 2.76
C GLN A 748 19.12 29.74 2.12
N THR A 749 18.31 30.78 1.99
CA THR A 749 17.02 30.72 1.30
C THR A 749 17.19 30.30 -0.16
N GLU A 750 16.41 29.32 -0.58
CA GLU A 750 16.43 28.80 -1.93
C GLU A 750 15.56 29.64 -2.89
N PRO A 751 15.79 29.57 -4.22
CA PRO A 751 14.85 30.15 -5.18
C PRO A 751 13.46 29.52 -5.05
N CYS A 752 12.42 30.33 -5.20
CA CYS A 752 11.06 29.80 -5.27
C CYS A 752 10.79 29.20 -6.66
N PRO A 753 10.03 28.09 -6.75
CA PRO A 753 9.55 27.57 -8.02
C PRO A 753 8.75 28.61 -8.80
N GLU A 754 8.77 28.50 -10.13
CA GLU A 754 7.81 29.20 -10.97
C GLU A 754 6.39 28.67 -10.70
N ARG A 755 5.39 29.55 -10.81
CA ARG A 755 3.99 29.19 -10.61
C ARG A 755 3.34 28.86 -11.95
N ARG A 756 2.77 27.65 -12.07
CA ARG A 756 1.99 27.23 -13.23
C ARG A 756 0.49 27.29 -12.93
N GLY A 757 -0.34 27.19 -13.95
CA GLY A 757 -1.79 27.03 -13.80
C GLY A 757 -2.13 25.55 -13.90
N ALA A 758 -3.24 25.11 -13.31
CA ALA A 758 -3.73 23.76 -13.52
C ALA A 758 -3.84 23.47 -15.03
N TRP A 759 -3.30 22.34 -15.45
CA TRP A 759 -3.21 21.96 -16.86
C TRP A 759 -4.54 21.38 -17.40
N THR A 760 -5.51 21.14 -16.51
CA THR A 760 -6.92 20.83 -16.83
C THR A 760 -7.85 22.04 -16.76
N ARG A 761 -7.35 23.23 -16.38
CA ARG A 761 -8.21 24.39 -16.13
C ARG A 761 -7.80 25.67 -16.86
N VAL A 762 -8.80 26.44 -17.27
CA VAL A 762 -8.63 27.80 -17.76
C VAL A 762 -9.51 28.75 -16.94
N SER A 763 -8.88 29.81 -16.43
CA SER A 763 -9.55 30.89 -15.69
C SER A 763 -9.43 32.22 -16.44
N THR A 764 -10.54 32.95 -16.57
CA THR A 764 -10.57 34.34 -17.06
C THR A 764 -11.76 35.09 -16.48
N ARG A 765 -12.09 36.28 -17.00
CA ARG A 765 -13.23 37.07 -16.54
C ARG A 765 -13.95 37.76 -17.69
N ILE A 766 -15.26 37.90 -17.57
CA ILE A 766 -16.06 38.82 -18.38
C ILE A 766 -16.22 40.10 -17.55
N ASP A 767 -15.61 41.21 -17.99
CA ASP A 767 -15.56 42.43 -17.18
C ASP A 767 -16.94 42.97 -16.83
N ARG A 768 -17.80 43.20 -17.84
CA ARG A 768 -19.19 43.63 -17.65
C ARG A 768 -20.06 43.21 -18.84
N LEU A 769 -21.31 42.88 -18.53
CA LEU A 769 -22.39 42.72 -19.48
C LEU A 769 -23.58 43.58 -19.03
N PRO A 770 -24.38 44.13 -19.96
CA PRO A 770 -25.62 44.80 -19.57
C PRO A 770 -26.60 43.80 -18.92
N PRO A 771 -27.56 44.25 -18.10
CA PRO A 771 -28.57 43.35 -17.56
C PRO A 771 -29.33 42.59 -18.65
N GLY A 772 -29.52 41.28 -18.45
CA GLY A 772 -30.17 40.39 -19.41
C GLY A 772 -29.80 38.92 -19.22
N THR A 773 -30.40 38.07 -20.04
CA THR A 773 -30.12 36.63 -20.09
C THR A 773 -29.15 36.32 -21.23
N TYR A 774 -28.19 35.44 -20.95
CA TYR A 774 -27.12 35.07 -21.84
C TYR A 774 -26.95 33.55 -21.92
N THR A 775 -26.38 33.08 -23.02
CA THR A 775 -25.94 31.71 -23.22
C THR A 775 -24.43 31.71 -23.46
N ALA A 776 -23.70 30.83 -22.79
CA ALA A 776 -22.27 30.64 -22.94
C ALA A 776 -21.97 29.26 -23.55
N GLU A 777 -21.12 29.21 -24.56
CA GLU A 777 -20.81 28.02 -25.35
C GLU A 777 -19.30 27.75 -25.34
N LEU A 778 -18.89 26.62 -24.76
CA LEU A 778 -17.50 26.19 -24.59
C LEU A 778 -17.15 25.08 -25.58
N VAL A 779 -15.97 25.18 -26.20
CA VAL A 779 -15.29 24.10 -26.93
C VAL A 779 -13.83 24.05 -26.49
N ALA A 780 -13.39 22.92 -25.95
CA ALA A 780 -11.98 22.65 -25.63
C ALA A 780 -11.33 21.75 -26.69
N LYS A 781 -10.01 21.84 -26.85
CA LYS A 781 -9.20 21.00 -27.75
C LYS A 781 -7.87 20.61 -27.11
N ASP A 782 -7.45 19.38 -27.34
CA ASP A 782 -6.15 18.88 -26.86
C ASP A 782 -4.99 19.47 -27.68
N THR A 783 -3.76 19.14 -27.28
CA THR A 783 -2.53 19.54 -27.97
C THR A 783 -2.43 19.00 -29.40
N ALA A 784 -3.10 17.87 -29.71
CA ALA A 784 -3.21 17.30 -31.05
C ALA A 784 -4.32 17.96 -31.90
N GLY A 785 -5.20 18.76 -31.30
CA GLY A 785 -6.29 19.49 -31.95
C GLY A 785 -7.64 18.74 -32.01
N LYS A 786 -7.78 17.57 -31.39
CA LYS A 786 -9.06 16.85 -31.23
C LYS A 786 -9.89 17.57 -30.15
N SER A 787 -11.21 17.64 -30.37
CA SER A 787 -12.12 18.47 -29.57
C SER A 787 -12.91 17.63 -28.58
N TRP A 788 -13.10 18.14 -27.36
CA TRP A 788 -14.07 17.62 -26.40
C TRP A 788 -15.51 17.96 -26.82
N PRO A 789 -16.53 17.29 -26.24
CA PRO A 789 -17.94 17.68 -26.42
C PRO A 789 -18.18 19.17 -26.12
N LYS A 790 -19.15 19.77 -26.79
CA LYS A 790 -19.48 21.18 -26.55
C LYS A 790 -20.30 21.31 -25.26
N ALA A 791 -19.83 22.11 -24.30
CA ALA A 791 -20.61 22.49 -23.11
C ALA A 791 -21.37 23.81 -23.35
N THR A 792 -22.61 23.91 -22.84
CA THR A 792 -23.43 25.12 -22.97
C THR A 792 -24.18 25.41 -21.67
N THR A 793 -24.11 26.66 -21.19
CA THR A 793 -24.85 27.13 -20.01
C THR A 793 -25.64 28.39 -20.31
N SER A 794 -26.65 28.68 -19.51
CA SER A 794 -27.35 29.97 -19.52
C SER A 794 -27.23 30.68 -18.17
N PHE A 795 -27.11 32.00 -18.16
CA PHE A 795 -26.96 32.80 -16.94
C PHE A 795 -27.64 34.17 -17.08
N GLU A 796 -27.88 34.83 -15.95
CA GLU A 796 -28.49 36.16 -15.89
C GLU A 796 -27.52 37.20 -15.34
N VAL A 797 -27.56 38.38 -15.93
CA VAL A 797 -26.94 39.59 -15.40
C VAL A 797 -28.02 40.54 -14.90
N VAL A 798 -27.96 40.94 -13.65
CA VAL A 798 -28.96 41.79 -12.99
C VAL A 798 -28.46 43.22 -12.77
N PRO A 799 -29.34 44.23 -12.67
CA PRO A 799 -28.96 45.59 -12.36
C PRO A 799 -28.12 45.70 -11.06
N PRO A 800 -27.18 46.66 -10.98
CA PRO A 800 -26.41 46.89 -9.76
C PRO A 800 -27.35 47.12 -8.57
N GLY A 801 -27.08 46.45 -7.44
CA GLY A 801 -27.85 46.59 -6.21
C GLY A 801 -29.07 45.68 -6.07
N ARG A 802 -29.45 44.88 -7.08
CA ARG A 802 -30.44 43.80 -6.90
C ARG A 802 -29.89 42.58 -6.15
N SER A 803 -28.58 42.37 -6.19
CA SER A 803 -27.90 41.31 -5.45
C SER A 803 -27.05 41.93 -4.33
N ALA A 804 -27.08 41.34 -3.13
CA ALA A 804 -26.26 41.79 -2.02
C ALA A 804 -24.79 41.42 -2.22
N GLN A 805 -23.89 42.27 -1.71
CA GLN A 805 -22.48 41.91 -1.58
C GLN A 805 -22.34 40.88 -0.45
N PRO A 806 -21.68 39.73 -0.67
CA PRO A 806 -21.50 38.71 0.36
C PRO A 806 -20.72 39.26 1.55
N ALA A 807 -21.23 39.05 2.76
CA ALA A 807 -20.55 39.40 4.00
C ALA A 807 -19.69 38.26 4.53
N ASN A 808 -18.64 38.60 5.28
CA ASN A 808 -17.90 37.65 6.11
C ASN A 808 -18.72 37.38 7.39
N GLY A 809 -18.57 36.18 7.96
CA GLY A 809 -19.28 35.79 9.18
C GLY A 809 -18.33 35.15 10.19
N GLN A 810 -18.76 34.04 10.79
CA GLN A 810 -18.01 33.26 11.75
C GLN A 810 -16.64 32.87 11.19
N ASP A 811 -15.65 32.79 12.09
CA ASP A 811 -14.37 32.18 11.77
C ASP A 811 -14.49 30.65 11.75
N TRP A 812 -13.78 30.02 10.83
CA TRP A 812 -13.62 28.58 10.64
C TRP A 812 -12.15 28.22 10.84
N ALA A 813 -11.71 28.12 12.08
CA ALA A 813 -10.29 28.16 12.41
C ALA A 813 -9.53 26.83 12.22
N ARG A 814 -10.24 25.71 12.07
CA ARG A 814 -9.69 24.34 12.03
C ARG A 814 -10.66 23.39 11.34
N GLN A 815 -10.26 22.15 11.06
CA GLN A 815 -11.16 21.14 10.52
C GLN A 815 -12.37 20.95 11.45
N GLY A 816 -13.57 20.86 10.87
CA GLY A 816 -14.82 20.84 11.63
C GLY A 816 -15.27 22.18 12.20
N GLY A 817 -14.53 23.27 11.97
CA GLY A 817 -14.91 24.65 12.28
C GLY A 817 -14.66 25.11 13.72
N ASP A 818 -14.82 24.21 14.70
CA ASP A 818 -14.69 24.50 16.13
C ASP A 818 -13.87 23.44 16.89
N GLU A 819 -13.66 23.63 18.19
CA GLU A 819 -12.95 22.66 19.05
C GLU A 819 -13.64 21.30 19.14
N ALA A 820 -14.93 21.23 18.84
CA ALA A 820 -15.74 20.02 18.92
C ALA A 820 -15.77 19.23 17.60
N GLY A 821 -15.17 19.76 16.53
CA GLY A 821 -15.08 19.12 15.22
C GLY A 821 -16.43 18.99 14.51
N ARG A 822 -17.39 19.89 14.75
CA ARG A 822 -18.80 19.67 14.34
C ARG A 822 -19.07 19.71 12.84
N SER A 823 -18.19 20.28 12.04
CA SER A 823 -18.46 20.61 10.63
C SER A 823 -19.82 21.31 10.49
N SER A 824 -20.07 22.27 11.38
CA SER A 824 -21.36 22.95 11.53
C SER A 824 -21.17 24.45 11.63
N ALA A 825 -22.07 25.21 11.00
CA ALA A 825 -22.01 26.67 10.96
C ALA A 825 -23.27 27.33 11.52
N ILE A 826 -23.10 28.41 12.30
CA ILE A 826 -24.21 29.32 12.61
C ILE A 826 -24.57 30.18 11.40
N ASP A 827 -23.58 30.47 10.55
CA ASP A 827 -23.81 31.10 9.26
C ASP A 827 -24.56 30.15 8.32
N ASP A 828 -25.44 30.72 7.50
CA ASP A 828 -26.30 29.96 6.61
C ASP A 828 -26.40 30.62 5.23
N PRO A 829 -25.51 30.24 4.28
CA PRO A 829 -25.57 30.71 2.89
C PRO A 829 -26.81 30.23 2.12
N GLY A 830 -27.46 29.14 2.56
CA GLY A 830 -28.58 28.50 1.86
C GLY A 830 -28.23 27.85 0.51
N ALA A 831 -29.24 27.29 -0.16
CA ALA A 831 -29.03 26.42 -1.33
C ALA A 831 -28.69 27.11 -2.66
N LYS A 832 -29.00 28.41 -2.83
CA LYS A 832 -28.76 29.11 -4.10
C LYS A 832 -27.44 29.85 -4.02
N LEU A 833 -26.41 29.31 -4.67
CA LEU A 833 -25.07 29.86 -4.67
C LEU A 833 -24.63 30.28 -6.08
N ASP A 834 -23.83 31.34 -6.14
CA ASP A 834 -23.17 31.81 -7.36
C ASP A 834 -21.66 31.90 -7.11
N LEU A 835 -20.84 31.39 -8.05
CA LEU A 835 -19.39 31.47 -7.96
C LEU A 835 -18.93 32.93 -8.02
N ARG A 836 -18.16 33.37 -7.01
CA ARG A 836 -17.67 34.76 -6.92
C ARG A 836 -16.24 34.89 -7.36
N TRP A 837 -15.41 33.93 -7.00
CA TRP A 837 -14.03 33.84 -7.45
C TRP A 837 -13.53 32.41 -7.31
N THR A 838 -12.47 32.12 -8.05
CA THR A 838 -11.65 30.92 -7.90
C THR A 838 -10.20 31.34 -7.71
N ALA A 839 -9.44 30.50 -7.01
CA ALA A 839 -8.01 30.69 -6.88
C ALA A 839 -7.31 29.35 -7.14
N GLN A 840 -6.47 29.34 -8.17
CA GLN A 840 -5.53 28.26 -8.46
C GLN A 840 -4.37 28.37 -7.47
N THR A 841 -4.05 27.30 -6.74
CA THR A 841 -2.91 27.33 -5.81
C THR A 841 -1.55 27.43 -6.54
N GLY A 842 -1.53 27.01 -7.81
CA GLY A 842 -0.39 27.18 -8.71
C GLY A 842 0.14 25.89 -9.31
N GLU A 843 -0.55 24.77 -9.08
CA GLU A 843 -0.27 23.39 -9.51
C GLU A 843 -1.52 22.52 -9.11
N GLN A 844 -1.65 21.27 -9.56
CA GLN A 844 -2.77 20.37 -9.22
C GLN A 844 -2.53 19.59 -7.94
N PHE A 845 -3.43 19.61 -6.94
CA PHE A 845 -3.19 19.00 -5.62
C PHE A 845 -4.44 18.48 -4.92
N HIS A 846 -4.27 17.43 -4.10
CA HIS A 846 -5.22 17.11 -3.04
C HIS A 846 -5.18 18.21 -1.97
N LEU A 847 -6.34 18.80 -1.71
CA LEU A 847 -6.53 19.78 -0.66
C LEU A 847 -7.25 19.12 0.51
N ASN A 848 -6.86 19.45 1.73
CA ASN A 848 -7.47 18.89 2.94
C ASN A 848 -8.60 19.77 3.51
N GLY A 849 -8.90 20.88 2.85
CA GLY A 849 -9.85 21.92 3.28
C GLY A 849 -9.16 23.27 3.55
N ALA A 850 -9.92 24.27 3.98
CA ALA A 850 -9.39 25.62 4.21
C ALA A 850 -9.89 26.27 5.51
N ALA A 851 -8.98 26.79 6.33
CA ALA A 851 -9.36 27.63 7.47
C ALA A 851 -9.75 29.04 7.01
N ILE A 852 -10.83 29.58 7.55
CA ILE A 852 -11.30 30.94 7.25
C ILE A 852 -11.26 31.78 8.53
N VAL A 853 -10.28 32.69 8.67
CA VAL A 853 -10.14 33.49 9.91
C VAL A 853 -9.88 34.95 9.57
N ASN A 854 -10.65 35.86 10.17
CA ASN A 854 -10.53 37.30 9.97
C ASN A 854 -10.59 37.72 8.49
N GLY A 855 -11.51 37.10 7.73
CA GLY A 855 -11.68 37.39 6.30
C GLY A 855 -10.54 36.89 5.41
N LYS A 856 -9.75 35.92 5.89
CA LYS A 856 -8.67 35.28 5.12
C LYS A 856 -8.90 33.78 5.03
N VAL A 857 -8.60 33.22 3.87
CA VAL A 857 -8.57 31.79 3.59
C VAL A 857 -7.13 31.31 3.82
N TYR A 858 -6.93 30.17 4.46
CA TYR A 858 -5.64 29.48 4.58
C TYR A 858 -5.81 28.05 4.08
N ALA A 859 -4.98 27.64 3.13
CA ALA A 859 -5.02 26.30 2.55
C ALA A 859 -3.60 25.73 2.50
N ALA A 860 -3.46 24.46 2.88
CA ALA A 860 -2.27 23.67 2.62
C ALA A 860 -2.44 22.99 1.25
N SER A 861 -1.33 22.88 0.53
CA SER A 861 -1.30 22.53 -0.88
C SER A 861 -0.05 21.69 -1.12
N GLN A 862 -0.24 20.41 -1.43
CA GLN A 862 0.84 19.42 -1.55
C GLN A 862 1.39 19.39 -2.96
N ALA A 863 2.67 19.73 -3.20
CA ALA A 863 3.11 19.89 -4.58
C ALA A 863 3.46 18.65 -5.40
N PHE A 864 2.64 18.31 -6.41
CA PHE A 864 2.94 17.20 -7.35
C PHE A 864 4.03 17.55 -8.38
N ASP A 865 4.06 18.81 -8.80
CA ASP A 865 4.94 19.32 -9.87
C ASP A 865 6.12 20.14 -9.33
N SER A 866 6.23 20.25 -7.99
CA SER A 866 7.27 21.04 -7.32
C SER A 866 7.89 20.25 -6.17
N PRO A 867 9.21 20.40 -5.91
CA PRO A 867 9.87 19.77 -4.77
C PRO A 867 9.50 20.40 -3.42
N TYR A 868 8.53 21.32 -3.40
CA TYR A 868 8.07 22.01 -2.21
C TYR A 868 6.55 21.97 -2.13
N SER A 869 6.03 21.50 -1.00
CA SER A 869 4.64 21.81 -0.63
C SER A 869 4.53 23.25 -0.19
N MET A 870 3.30 23.76 -0.08
CA MET A 870 3.08 25.14 0.31
C MET A 870 1.85 25.34 1.17
N VAL A 871 1.87 26.41 1.95
CA VAL A 871 0.70 26.96 2.61
C VAL A 871 0.44 28.33 2.00
N LEU A 872 -0.81 28.58 1.65
CA LEU A 872 -1.23 29.80 0.99
C LEU A 872 -2.28 30.52 1.81
N SER A 873 -2.33 31.84 1.66
CA SER A 873 -3.40 32.66 2.17
C SER A 873 -4.02 33.53 1.10
N TYR A 874 -5.35 33.64 1.12
CA TYR A 874 -6.12 34.47 0.20
C TYR A 874 -7.06 35.40 0.96
N ASP A 875 -7.36 36.55 0.36
CA ASP A 875 -8.46 37.40 0.80
C ASP A 875 -9.80 36.70 0.50
N ALA A 876 -10.60 36.45 1.54
CA ALA A 876 -11.86 35.72 1.41
C ALA A 876 -12.86 36.44 0.49
N ALA A 877 -12.80 37.76 0.41
CA ALA A 877 -13.75 38.55 -0.37
C ALA A 877 -13.47 38.49 -1.88
N THR A 878 -12.19 38.54 -2.26
CA THR A 878 -11.73 38.77 -3.63
C THR A 878 -10.97 37.62 -4.27
N GLY A 879 -10.51 36.64 -3.48
CA GLY A 879 -9.66 35.55 -3.97
C GLY A 879 -8.22 35.99 -4.25
N LYS A 880 -7.83 37.21 -3.87
CA LYS A 880 -6.47 37.69 -4.06
C LYS A 880 -5.52 36.98 -3.10
N GLU A 881 -4.47 36.37 -3.63
CA GLU A 881 -3.38 35.79 -2.84
C GLU A 881 -2.69 36.87 -2.00
N LEU A 882 -2.57 36.61 -0.70
CA LEU A 882 -1.95 37.48 0.30
C LEU A 882 -0.51 37.07 0.58
N TRP A 883 -0.28 35.77 0.73
CA TRP A 883 1.05 35.20 0.88
C TRP A 883 1.07 33.71 0.52
N ARG A 884 2.27 33.20 0.21
CA ARG A 884 2.58 31.77 0.08
C ARG A 884 3.91 31.45 0.76
N THR A 885 4.00 30.25 1.32
CA THR A 885 5.22 29.76 1.96
C THR A 885 5.51 28.35 1.50
N TYR A 886 6.69 28.15 0.93
CA TYR A 886 7.19 26.85 0.49
C TYR A 886 7.82 26.10 1.68
N LEU A 887 7.45 24.83 1.82
CA LEU A 887 7.78 23.96 2.93
C LEU A 887 8.53 22.71 2.44
N ASP A 888 9.33 22.16 3.33
CA ASP A 888 10.01 20.87 3.17
C ASP A 888 9.06 19.74 3.57
N GLY A 889 8.77 18.83 2.63
CA GLY A 889 7.86 17.69 2.78
C GLY A 889 6.38 17.99 2.50
N ASP A 890 5.57 16.94 2.37
CA ASP A 890 4.16 17.00 1.95
C ASP A 890 3.23 17.60 2.98
N ALA A 891 2.57 18.72 2.68
CA ALA A 891 1.64 19.38 3.59
C ALA A 891 0.22 18.79 3.50
N GLU A 892 0.01 17.61 4.08
CA GLU A 892 -1.19 16.77 3.92
C GLU A 892 -2.27 16.99 4.99
N SER A 893 -2.26 18.11 5.73
CA SER A 893 -3.20 18.34 6.82
C SER A 893 -4.00 19.64 6.68
N PHE A 894 -5.25 19.62 7.16
CA PHE A 894 -6.07 20.82 7.29
C PHE A 894 -5.33 21.85 8.17
N PRO A 895 -5.09 23.09 7.69
CA PRO A 895 -4.36 24.09 8.47
C PRO A 895 -5.18 24.57 9.68
N THR A 896 -4.57 24.58 10.87
CA THR A 896 -5.19 25.15 12.07
C THR A 896 -4.70 26.57 12.31
N VAL A 897 -5.62 27.52 12.49
CA VAL A 897 -5.30 28.92 12.82
C VAL A 897 -5.60 29.18 14.29
N HIS A 898 -4.59 29.53 15.08
CA HIS A 898 -4.77 29.85 16.49
C HIS A 898 -3.71 30.85 16.97
N GLY A 899 -4.09 31.84 17.79
CA GLY A 899 -3.14 32.78 18.37
C GLY A 899 -2.35 33.63 17.36
N GLY A 900 -2.88 33.83 16.15
CA GLY A 900 -2.19 34.54 15.06
C GLY A 900 -1.18 33.68 14.28
N LEU A 901 -1.15 32.36 14.52
CA LEU A 901 -0.29 31.40 13.84
C LEU A 901 -1.12 30.39 13.06
N VAL A 902 -0.55 29.87 11.97
CA VAL A 902 -1.07 28.76 11.15
C VAL A 902 -0.20 27.54 11.41
N TYR A 903 -0.81 26.44 11.84
CA TYR A 903 -0.13 25.20 12.20
C TYR A 903 -0.46 24.08 11.23
N LEU A 904 0.56 23.28 10.91
CA LEU A 904 0.42 22.07 10.10
C LEU A 904 1.62 21.13 10.31
N THR A 905 1.46 19.90 9.83
CA THR A 905 2.55 18.92 9.71
C THR A 905 2.85 18.64 8.25
N THR A 906 4.07 18.13 8.00
CA THR A 906 4.48 17.62 6.68
C THR A 906 4.90 16.16 6.72
N GLY A 907 4.81 15.46 5.59
CA GLY A 907 5.09 14.03 5.43
C GLY A 907 6.50 13.57 5.87
N ASN A 908 7.45 14.50 5.98
CA ASN A 908 8.81 14.28 6.53
C ASN A 908 8.90 14.42 8.07
N ALA A 909 7.77 14.33 8.78
CA ALA A 909 7.67 14.46 10.23
C ALA A 909 8.02 15.83 10.81
N ARG A 910 7.96 16.88 10.00
CA ARG A 910 8.17 18.24 10.46
C ARG A 910 6.85 18.91 10.85
N VAL A 911 6.90 19.72 11.89
CA VAL A 911 5.77 20.53 12.37
C VAL A 911 6.12 22.01 12.18
N TYR A 912 5.19 22.75 11.60
CA TYR A 912 5.33 24.18 11.34
C TYR A 912 4.33 25.01 12.13
N ALA A 913 4.76 26.19 12.56
CA ALA A 913 3.89 27.30 12.88
C ALA A 913 4.31 28.54 12.09
N LEU A 914 3.39 29.09 11.30
CA LEU A 914 3.61 30.24 10.42
C LEU A 914 2.86 31.46 10.93
N ASP A 915 3.42 32.66 10.80
CA ASP A 915 2.68 33.91 11.07
C ASP A 915 1.50 34.05 10.10
N ALA A 916 0.27 34.16 10.62
CA ALA A 916 -0.94 34.19 9.78
C ALA A 916 -1.04 35.45 8.89
N ARG A 917 -0.30 36.51 9.20
CA ARG A 917 -0.31 37.74 8.40
C ARG A 917 0.71 37.70 7.26
N THR A 918 1.87 37.09 7.46
CA THR A 918 2.98 37.14 6.50
C THR A 918 3.41 35.78 5.94
N GLY A 919 2.92 34.68 6.51
CA GLY A 919 3.31 33.30 6.15
C GLY A 919 4.70 32.89 6.63
N LYS A 920 5.43 33.74 7.35
CA LYS A 920 6.81 33.45 7.75
C LYS A 920 6.82 32.37 8.82
N VAL A 921 7.75 31.42 8.73
CA VAL A 921 7.97 30.41 9.77
C VAL A 921 8.30 31.13 11.08
N SER A 922 7.42 30.98 12.08
CA SER A 922 7.65 31.46 13.45
C SER A 922 8.50 30.45 14.22
N TRP A 923 8.18 29.17 14.07
CA TRP A 923 9.00 28.06 14.52
C TRP A 923 8.73 26.83 13.66
N GLU A 924 9.72 25.95 13.58
CA GLU A 924 9.63 24.62 12.97
C GLU A 924 10.46 23.62 13.78
N THR A 925 10.12 22.34 13.69
CA THR A 925 10.83 21.29 14.43
C THR A 925 10.62 19.93 13.75
N ILE A 926 11.59 19.04 13.94
CA ILE A 926 11.51 17.62 13.58
C ILE A 926 11.99 16.79 14.78
N ASP A 927 11.22 15.78 15.18
CA ASP A 927 11.54 14.95 16.35
C ASP A 927 12.49 13.78 16.03
N ALA A 928 12.46 13.27 14.79
CA ALA A 928 13.11 12.03 14.38
C ALA A 928 14.05 12.17 13.16
N GLU A 929 14.92 13.19 13.14
CA GLU A 929 16.02 13.25 12.16
C GLU A 929 17.13 12.26 12.56
N GLN A 930 17.22 11.12 11.87
CA GLN A 930 18.30 10.15 12.10
C GLN A 930 19.43 10.36 11.08
N GLN A 931 20.58 10.83 11.57
CA GLN A 931 21.83 10.75 10.83
C GLN A 931 22.51 9.42 11.16
N GLN A 932 22.81 8.60 10.15
CA GLN A 932 23.59 7.38 10.36
C GLN A 932 25.07 7.73 10.61
N PRO A 933 25.79 6.99 11.48
CA PRO A 933 27.23 7.17 11.66
C PRO A 933 27.95 6.94 10.32
N GLY A 934 28.61 7.98 9.79
CA GLY A 934 29.23 7.96 8.46
C GLY A 934 28.88 9.17 7.58
N GLY A 935 27.81 9.90 7.93
CA GLY A 935 27.57 11.28 7.46
C GLY A 935 27.13 11.43 6.01
N THR A 936 26.79 10.35 5.29
CA THR A 936 26.42 10.44 3.87
C THR A 936 24.94 10.74 3.64
N VAL A 937 24.01 10.29 4.51
CA VAL A 937 22.56 10.48 4.28
C VAL A 937 21.76 10.70 5.58
N ARG A 938 20.79 11.63 5.53
CA ARG A 938 19.79 11.91 6.59
C ARG A 938 18.52 11.08 6.34
N ARG A 939 17.93 10.52 7.40
CA ARG A 939 16.62 9.85 7.35
C ARG A 939 15.56 10.69 8.05
N TYR A 940 14.43 10.86 7.39
CA TYR A 940 13.24 11.52 7.94
C TYR A 940 12.14 10.47 8.17
N GLY A 941 11.42 10.61 9.29
CA GLY A 941 10.27 9.77 9.63
C GLY A 941 9.00 10.25 8.92
N ARG A 942 7.93 9.46 9.01
CA ARG A 942 6.59 9.86 8.56
C ARG A 942 5.76 10.39 9.74
N ALA A 943 5.37 11.66 9.71
CA ALA A 943 4.25 12.19 10.50
C ALA A 943 3.20 12.69 9.51
N GLY A 944 1.91 12.55 9.82
CA GLY A 944 0.88 12.95 8.86
C GLY A 944 -0.49 13.03 9.49
N GLY A 945 -0.76 14.12 10.20
CA GLY A 945 -2.06 14.45 10.79
C GLY A 945 -2.19 15.93 11.15
N PRO A 946 -3.39 16.52 11.16
CA PRO A 946 -3.55 17.93 11.47
C PRO A 946 -3.11 18.29 12.89
N VAL A 947 -2.54 19.49 13.03
CA VAL A 947 -2.16 20.02 14.34
C VAL A 947 -3.39 20.63 14.99
N SER A 948 -3.86 20.07 16.10
CA SER A 948 -4.93 20.65 16.91
C SER A 948 -4.35 21.52 18.02
N VAL A 949 -4.79 22.78 18.13
CA VAL A 949 -4.31 23.71 19.17
C VAL A 949 -5.42 24.04 20.16
N PHE A 950 -5.10 23.95 21.46
CA PHE A 950 -6.04 24.19 22.55
C PHE A 950 -5.47 25.11 23.61
N ASP A 951 -6.24 26.14 23.99
CA ASP A 951 -5.92 26.95 25.16
C ASP A 951 -6.21 26.18 26.46
N LEU A 952 -5.27 26.28 27.40
CA LEU A 952 -5.33 25.76 28.76
C LEU A 952 -5.12 26.94 29.74
N PRO A 953 -6.18 27.73 30.03
CA PRO A 953 -6.04 28.98 30.78
C PRO A 953 -5.49 28.80 32.20
N THR A 954 -5.86 27.69 32.87
CA THR A 954 -5.39 27.36 34.23
C THR A 954 -3.87 27.12 34.24
N GLU A 955 -3.36 26.48 33.20
CA GLU A 955 -1.94 26.20 32.98
C GLU A 955 -1.20 27.37 32.30
N GLN A 956 -1.91 28.45 31.96
CA GLN A 956 -1.40 29.65 31.27
C GLN A 956 -0.60 29.35 30.00
N ARG A 957 -1.06 28.36 29.22
CA ARG A 957 -0.41 27.95 27.97
C ARG A 957 -1.41 27.46 26.92
N ALA A 958 -0.95 27.33 25.69
CA ALA A 958 -1.65 26.64 24.62
C ALA A 958 -0.88 25.39 24.22
N VAL A 959 -1.58 24.28 23.98
CA VAL A 959 -0.99 23.00 23.59
C VAL A 959 -1.33 22.67 22.15
N ALA A 960 -0.30 22.34 21.36
CA ALA A 960 -0.42 21.81 20.01
C ALA A 960 -0.29 20.28 20.08
N VAL A 961 -1.30 19.56 19.58
CA VAL A 961 -1.38 18.09 19.52
C VAL A 961 -1.29 17.66 18.07
N TYR A 962 -0.46 16.66 17.78
CA TYR A 962 -0.30 16.11 16.43
C TYR A 962 0.15 14.65 16.49
N HIS A 963 -0.03 13.94 15.38
CA HIS A 963 0.51 12.60 15.19
C HIS A 963 1.89 12.64 14.56
N GLU A 964 2.77 11.78 15.06
CA GLU A 964 4.06 11.42 14.49
C GLU A 964 4.08 9.89 14.33
N TRP A 965 3.63 9.41 13.17
CA TRP A 965 3.27 8.01 12.96
C TRP A 965 2.28 7.53 14.04
N ASP A 966 2.57 6.41 14.69
CA ASP A 966 1.84 5.82 15.80
C ASP A 966 1.99 6.63 17.10
N GLY A 967 2.79 7.70 17.13
CA GLY A 967 2.96 8.54 18.31
C GLY A 967 2.03 9.76 18.33
N VAL A 968 1.24 9.93 19.39
CA VAL A 968 0.60 11.22 19.70
C VAL A 968 1.58 12.08 20.50
N LYS A 969 1.87 13.29 20.02
CA LYS A 969 2.81 14.24 20.63
C LYS A 969 2.15 15.56 20.98
N CYS A 970 2.71 16.25 21.98
CA CYS A 970 2.27 17.59 22.37
C CYS A 970 3.44 18.57 22.47
N ARG A 971 3.17 19.81 22.06
CA ARG A 971 4.10 20.95 22.14
C ARG A 971 3.42 22.17 22.74
N ASP A 972 4.21 23.06 23.31
CA ASP A 972 3.76 24.42 23.59
C ASP A 972 3.54 25.11 22.24
N ALA A 973 2.31 25.53 21.97
CA ALA A 973 1.92 26.03 20.65
C ALA A 973 2.67 27.33 20.29
N LYS A 974 3.01 28.16 21.28
CA LYS A 974 3.68 29.44 21.05
C LYS A 974 5.16 29.29 20.73
N THR A 975 5.85 28.41 21.44
CA THR A 975 7.32 28.27 21.37
C THR A 975 7.80 27.08 20.55
N GLY A 976 6.91 26.12 20.26
CA GLY A 976 7.27 24.85 19.64
C GLY A 976 8.00 23.88 20.58
N ALA A 977 8.21 24.25 21.86
CA ALA A 977 8.90 23.39 22.82
C ALA A 977 8.12 22.10 23.09
N LYS A 978 8.81 20.96 23.06
CA LYS A 978 8.23 19.65 23.36
C LYS A 978 7.74 19.61 24.81
N LEU A 979 6.48 19.25 25.01
CA LEU A 979 5.92 19.03 26.34
C LEU A 979 6.22 17.60 26.80
N PRO A 980 6.41 17.38 28.12
CA PRO A 980 6.53 16.03 28.66
C PRO A 980 5.26 15.22 28.40
N GLY A 981 5.42 13.91 28.26
CA GLY A 981 4.34 12.98 27.88
C GLY A 981 4.45 12.57 26.41
N GLY A 982 3.29 12.44 25.77
CA GLY A 982 3.14 11.74 24.50
C GLY A 982 3.06 10.23 24.71
N PHE A 983 2.44 9.55 23.76
CA PHE A 983 2.21 8.11 23.86
C PHE A 983 2.12 7.49 22.47
N ASN A 984 2.42 6.20 22.39
CA ASN A 984 2.13 5.42 21.19
C ASN A 984 0.66 5.00 21.23
N ALA A 985 0.03 5.08 20.08
CA ALA A 985 -1.35 4.75 19.80
C ALA A 985 -1.39 3.49 18.92
N PRO A 986 -2.47 2.69 18.97
CA PRO A 986 -2.62 1.58 18.04
C PRO A 986 -2.47 2.07 16.59
N ALA A 987 -1.58 1.41 15.86
CA ALA A 987 -1.34 1.66 14.45
C ALA A 987 -2.00 0.55 13.64
N GLY A 988 -2.76 0.96 12.64
CA GLY A 988 -3.22 0.09 11.57
C GLY A 988 -2.33 0.18 10.34
N TRP A 989 -2.68 -0.59 9.31
CA TRP A 989 -2.27 -0.23 7.96
C TRP A 989 -2.91 1.13 7.60
N GLY A 990 -2.08 2.11 7.20
CA GLY A 990 -2.51 3.41 6.68
C GLY A 990 -2.06 4.66 7.46
N GLU A 991 -2.77 5.77 7.25
CA GLU A 991 -2.33 7.15 7.52
C GLU A 991 -3.00 7.78 8.76
N PHE A 992 -2.56 8.97 9.22
CA PHE A 992 -2.91 9.54 10.54
C PHE A 992 -3.71 10.86 10.49
N HIS A 993 -4.78 10.94 9.71
CA HIS A 993 -5.48 12.20 9.38
C HIS A 993 -6.38 12.83 10.46
N SER A 994 -6.49 12.23 11.65
CA SER A 994 -7.50 12.67 12.62
C SER A 994 -7.11 13.95 13.36
N THR A 995 -8.04 14.88 13.46
CA THR A 995 -7.94 16.03 14.37
C THR A 995 -8.33 15.64 15.79
N ALA A 996 -7.61 16.19 16.77
CA ALA A 996 -8.09 16.17 18.13
C ALA A 996 -9.22 17.18 18.32
N VAL A 997 -10.28 16.74 19.01
CA VAL A 997 -11.47 17.52 19.36
C VAL A 997 -11.73 17.45 20.86
N ARG A 998 -12.34 18.49 21.43
CA ARG A 998 -12.75 18.55 22.84
C ARG A 998 -14.08 19.28 22.99
N GLN A 999 -14.76 19.04 24.09
CA GLN A 999 -15.78 19.96 24.56
C GLN A 999 -15.11 21.22 25.13
N ALA A 1000 -15.70 22.39 24.86
CA ALA A 1000 -15.16 23.67 25.32
C ALA A 1000 -14.90 23.67 26.83
N GLY A 1001 -13.69 24.09 27.23
CA GLY A 1001 -13.27 24.13 28.63
C GLY A 1001 -12.81 22.79 29.23
N SER A 1002 -12.96 21.68 28.50
CA SER A 1002 -12.42 20.38 28.93
C SER A 1002 -10.90 20.31 28.76
N THR A 1003 -10.24 19.56 29.64
CA THR A 1003 -8.84 19.14 29.46
C THR A 1003 -8.72 17.79 28.76
N THR A 1004 -9.85 17.11 28.54
CA THR A 1004 -9.90 15.84 27.81
C THR A 1004 -10.22 16.12 26.34
N ALA A 1005 -9.35 15.65 25.46
CA ALA A 1005 -9.55 15.65 24.01
C ALA A 1005 -9.68 14.22 23.49
N TYR A 1006 -10.29 14.08 22.32
CA TYR A 1006 -10.45 12.82 21.60
C TYR A 1006 -9.94 12.96 20.17
N LEU A 1007 -9.28 11.93 19.66
CA LEU A 1007 -8.83 11.82 18.28
C LEU A 1007 -8.83 10.36 17.86
N HIS A 1008 -8.91 10.09 16.55
CA HIS A 1008 -8.58 8.75 16.07
C HIS A 1008 -7.08 8.56 15.87
N SER A 1009 -6.57 7.35 16.09
CA SER A 1009 -5.27 6.91 15.57
C SER A 1009 -5.40 5.83 14.50
N GLY A 1010 -4.34 5.68 13.71
CA GLY A 1010 -4.38 4.94 12.45
C GLY A 1010 -5.41 5.53 11.50
N SER A 1011 -5.80 4.74 10.50
CA SER A 1011 -6.88 5.05 9.58
C SER A 1011 -8.23 4.89 10.28
N SER A 1012 -8.51 5.78 11.24
CA SER A 1012 -9.71 5.80 12.08
C SER A 1012 -10.01 4.49 12.82
N GLN A 1013 -8.98 3.72 13.15
CA GLN A 1013 -9.13 2.41 13.80
C GLN A 1013 -9.39 2.52 15.29
N SER A 1014 -8.83 3.52 15.96
CA SER A 1014 -8.91 3.63 17.41
C SER A 1014 -9.28 5.04 17.82
N LEU A 1015 -10.39 5.21 18.52
CA LEU A 1015 -10.78 6.45 19.20
C LEU A 1015 -10.06 6.55 20.54
N ILE A 1016 -9.22 7.56 20.67
CA ILE A 1016 -8.36 7.78 21.82
C ILE A 1016 -8.84 8.99 22.60
N GLY A 1017 -9.10 8.82 23.89
CA GLY A 1017 -9.21 9.93 24.83
C GLY A 1017 -7.85 10.26 25.43
N MET A 1018 -7.52 11.55 25.57
CA MET A 1018 -6.25 12.02 26.13
C MET A 1018 -6.41 13.24 27.04
N ASP A 1019 -5.50 13.40 28.00
CA ASP A 1019 -5.39 14.60 28.84
C ASP A 1019 -4.40 15.60 28.20
N LEU A 1020 -4.92 16.77 27.84
CA LEU A 1020 -4.16 17.86 27.23
C LEU A 1020 -3.10 18.48 28.14
N ARG A 1021 -3.21 18.31 29.47
CA ARG A 1021 -2.26 18.89 30.43
C ARG A 1021 -1.00 18.07 30.54
N THR A 1022 -1.14 16.75 30.55
CA THR A 1022 -0.03 15.80 30.73
C THR A 1022 0.39 15.15 29.42
N CYS A 1023 -0.37 15.36 28.34
CA CYS A 1023 -0.21 14.66 27.07
C CYS A 1023 -0.21 13.14 27.24
N THR A 1024 -1.11 12.62 28.09
CA THR A 1024 -1.20 11.18 28.39
C THR A 1024 -2.51 10.60 27.87
N ARG A 1025 -2.45 9.36 27.37
CA ARG A 1025 -3.63 8.58 26.99
C ARG A 1025 -4.50 8.29 28.22
N LEU A 1026 -5.81 8.51 28.09
CA LEU A 1026 -6.82 8.22 29.09
C LEU A 1026 -7.66 6.99 28.72
N SER A 1027 -7.98 6.83 27.44
CA SER A 1027 -8.78 5.70 26.94
C SER A 1027 -8.46 5.39 25.48
N THR A 1028 -8.83 4.18 25.05
CA THR A 1028 -8.78 3.72 23.66
C THR A 1028 -10.01 2.86 23.40
N VAL A 1029 -10.70 3.09 22.28
CA VAL A 1029 -11.84 2.29 21.81
C VAL A 1029 -11.62 1.96 20.34
N ASP A 1030 -11.76 0.69 19.97
CA ASP A 1030 -11.70 0.27 18.56
C ASP A 1030 -12.99 0.72 17.83
N THR A 1031 -12.81 1.36 16.69
CA THR A 1031 -13.88 1.89 15.82
C THR A 1031 -13.97 1.14 14.49
N GLY A 1032 -13.22 0.05 14.31
CA GLY A 1032 -13.26 -0.81 13.12
C GLY A 1032 -12.94 -0.05 11.84
N GLY A 1033 -11.93 0.82 11.90
CA GLY A 1033 -11.38 1.53 10.73
C GLY A 1033 -10.49 0.63 9.87
N ASP A 1034 -10.23 1.09 8.65
CA ASP A 1034 -9.34 0.48 7.66
C ASP A 1034 -8.59 1.57 6.91
N ILE A 1035 -7.71 1.21 5.98
CA ILE A 1035 -6.89 2.15 5.18
C ILE A 1035 -7.70 3.26 4.49
N PHE A 1036 -9.00 3.08 4.26
CA PHE A 1036 -9.88 4.05 3.62
C PHE A 1036 -10.63 4.95 4.61
N SER A 1037 -10.45 4.76 5.91
CA SER A 1037 -11.17 5.50 6.94
C SER A 1037 -10.38 6.72 7.43
N GLN A 1038 -10.74 7.92 6.98
CA GLN A 1038 -10.03 9.19 7.25
C GLN A 1038 -10.89 10.19 8.05
N SER A 1039 -11.71 9.70 8.96
CA SER A 1039 -12.64 10.50 9.76
C SER A 1039 -11.99 11.02 11.05
N SER A 1040 -12.30 12.27 11.40
CA SER A 1040 -12.16 12.79 12.75
C SER A 1040 -13.43 12.52 13.57
N PRO A 1041 -13.31 12.29 14.88
CA PRO A 1041 -14.48 12.25 15.77
C PRO A 1041 -15.10 13.65 15.91
N THR A 1042 -16.39 13.71 16.24
CA THR A 1042 -17.12 14.98 16.44
C THR A 1042 -18.08 14.94 17.61
N PHE A 1043 -18.28 16.04 18.33
CA PHE A 1043 -19.21 16.10 19.47
C PHE A 1043 -20.62 16.57 19.10
N THR A 1044 -21.63 15.92 19.68
CA THR A 1044 -23.00 16.46 19.73
C THR A 1044 -23.09 17.74 20.59
N ASP A 1045 -24.18 18.49 20.41
CA ASP A 1045 -24.45 19.67 21.23
C ASP A 1045 -24.93 19.25 22.63
N PRO A 1046 -24.22 19.62 23.71
CA PRO A 1046 -24.62 19.29 25.07
C PRO A 1046 -25.98 19.88 25.49
N ALA A 1047 -26.48 20.92 24.81
CA ALA A 1047 -27.80 21.48 25.09
C ALA A 1047 -28.96 20.55 24.67
N THR A 1048 -28.69 19.56 23.82
CA THR A 1048 -29.72 18.67 23.24
C THR A 1048 -29.83 17.32 23.93
N GLY A 1049 -28.96 17.03 24.92
CA GLY A 1049 -28.97 15.77 25.64
C GLY A 1049 -27.59 15.43 26.21
N ALA A 1050 -27.41 14.16 26.58
CA ALA A 1050 -26.08 13.68 26.97
C ALA A 1050 -25.13 13.80 25.76
N ALA A 1051 -23.99 14.45 25.99
CA ALA A 1051 -22.99 14.61 24.95
C ALA A 1051 -22.49 13.25 24.46
N GLN A 1052 -22.41 13.09 23.13
CA GLN A 1052 -21.86 11.93 22.46
C GLN A 1052 -20.75 12.37 21.52
N LEU A 1053 -19.80 11.47 21.28
CA LEU A 1053 -18.88 11.55 20.14
C LEU A 1053 -19.48 10.75 18.99
N VAL A 1054 -19.44 11.27 17.77
CA VAL A 1054 -19.85 10.57 16.55
C VAL A 1054 -18.62 10.30 15.70
N THR A 1055 -18.50 9.08 15.19
CA THR A 1055 -17.39 8.65 14.33
C THR A 1055 -17.95 7.94 13.10
N SER A 1056 -17.24 8.00 11.98
CA SER A 1056 -17.58 7.25 10.77
C SER A 1056 -16.34 6.53 10.26
N THR A 1057 -16.48 5.24 9.97
CA THR A 1057 -15.43 4.39 9.38
C THR A 1057 -16.02 3.55 8.26
N TRP A 1058 -15.20 2.79 7.54
CA TRP A 1058 -15.66 1.90 6.47
C TRP A 1058 -16.73 0.92 6.94
N THR A 1059 -16.66 0.48 8.20
CA THR A 1059 -17.64 -0.42 8.80
C THR A 1059 -18.92 0.28 9.26
N GLY A 1060 -18.96 1.61 9.31
CA GLY A 1060 -20.16 2.39 9.54
C GLY A 1060 -19.99 3.59 10.49
N THR A 1061 -21.11 4.21 10.85
CA THR A 1061 -21.17 5.37 11.75
C THR A 1061 -21.57 4.95 13.16
N ARG A 1062 -20.94 5.53 14.19
CA ARG A 1062 -21.16 5.18 15.60
C ARG A 1062 -21.35 6.41 16.46
N GLY A 1063 -22.09 6.23 17.55
CA GLY A 1063 -22.09 7.15 18.68
C GLY A 1063 -21.32 6.56 19.85
N HIS A 1064 -20.68 7.43 20.63
CA HIS A 1064 -19.78 7.06 21.72
C HIS A 1064 -20.06 7.92 22.95
N ASN A 1065 -19.93 7.32 24.13
CA ASN A 1065 -20.08 8.03 25.40
C ASN A 1065 -18.73 8.57 25.90
N PRO A 1066 -18.46 9.89 25.79
CA PRO A 1066 -17.20 10.47 26.25
C PRO A 1066 -16.99 10.30 27.77
N ALA A 1067 -18.05 10.38 28.58
CA ALA A 1067 -17.97 10.19 30.03
C ALA A 1067 -17.58 8.76 30.44
N ALA A 1068 -17.76 7.79 29.54
CA ALA A 1068 -17.33 6.40 29.70
C ALA A 1068 -16.11 6.08 28.82
N GLY A 1069 -15.19 7.04 28.65
CA GLY A 1069 -13.94 6.83 27.91
C GLY A 1069 -14.11 6.62 26.40
N GLY A 1070 -15.26 6.94 25.83
CA GLY A 1070 -15.56 6.74 24.40
C GLY A 1070 -16.27 5.42 24.08
N ALA A 1071 -16.83 4.72 25.07
CA ALA A 1071 -17.55 3.46 24.85
C ALA A 1071 -18.67 3.61 23.80
N GLN A 1072 -18.77 2.67 22.86
CA GLN A 1072 -19.79 2.67 21.80
C GLN A 1072 -21.20 2.59 22.39
N LEU A 1073 -22.10 3.45 21.90
CA LEU A 1073 -23.52 3.51 22.26
C LEU A 1073 -24.41 2.87 21.19
N TRP A 1074 -24.07 3.06 19.92
CA TRP A 1074 -24.81 2.54 18.77
C TRP A 1074 -23.90 2.47 17.54
N HIS A 1075 -24.29 1.69 16.52
CA HIS A 1075 -23.58 1.52 15.26
C HIS A 1075 -24.56 1.34 14.10
N ALA A 1076 -24.44 2.18 13.07
CA ALA A 1076 -25.15 2.12 11.81
C ALA A 1076 -24.19 1.70 10.70
N LYS A 1077 -24.48 0.59 10.00
CA LYS A 1077 -23.68 0.15 8.85
C LYS A 1077 -23.93 1.06 7.64
N LEU A 1078 -22.87 1.35 6.88
CA LEU A 1078 -22.94 2.08 5.61
C LEU A 1078 -22.82 1.10 4.43
N GLY A 1079 -23.26 1.50 3.24
CA GLY A 1079 -23.07 0.70 2.02
C GLY A 1079 -21.62 0.72 1.53
N THR A 1080 -21.21 -0.32 0.80
CA THR A 1080 -19.84 -0.51 0.28
C THR A 1080 -19.75 -0.45 -1.25
N SER A 1081 -20.77 0.07 -1.94
CA SER A 1081 -20.91 -0.06 -3.40
C SER A 1081 -20.02 0.91 -4.19
N ALA A 1082 -18.74 0.59 -4.32
CA ALA A 1082 -17.84 1.20 -5.30
C ALA A 1082 -17.42 0.20 -6.40
N THR A 1083 -18.26 -0.80 -6.73
CA THR A 1083 -17.86 -1.91 -7.61
C THR A 1083 -17.50 -1.50 -9.05
N CYS A 1084 -17.78 -0.26 -9.44
CA CYS A 1084 -17.46 0.29 -10.75
C CYS A 1084 -16.64 1.58 -10.71
N GLU A 1085 -16.37 2.12 -9.52
CA GLU A 1085 -15.47 3.26 -9.37
C GLU A 1085 -14.06 2.73 -9.09
N PRO A 1086 -13.02 3.37 -9.64
CA PRO A 1086 -11.65 3.03 -9.34
C PRO A 1086 -11.33 3.39 -7.89
N GLY A 1087 -11.07 2.34 -7.13
CA GLY A 1087 -10.79 2.39 -5.70
C GLY A 1087 -12.03 2.65 -4.81
N PRO A 1088 -12.00 2.18 -3.55
CA PRO A 1088 -12.96 2.55 -2.53
C PRO A 1088 -12.71 4.01 -2.13
N PRO A 1089 -13.76 4.83 -2.13
CA PRO A 1089 -13.69 6.23 -1.72
C PRO A 1089 -13.35 6.35 -0.22
N PRO A 1090 -12.59 7.38 0.21
CA PRO A 1090 -12.32 7.59 1.63
C PRO A 1090 -13.59 7.87 2.43
N VAL A 1091 -13.66 7.36 3.66
CA VAL A 1091 -14.71 7.72 4.62
C VAL A 1091 -14.32 9.01 5.34
N THR A 1092 -15.22 9.98 5.29
CA THR A 1092 -14.98 11.35 5.74
C THR A 1092 -15.65 11.64 7.09
N SER A 1093 -15.26 12.75 7.71
CA SER A 1093 -15.76 13.14 9.04
C SER A 1093 -17.27 13.46 9.01
N PRO A 1094 -18.07 12.97 9.98
CA PRO A 1094 -19.48 13.35 10.10
C PRO A 1094 -19.64 14.82 10.52
N ALA A 1095 -20.77 15.42 10.15
CA ALA A 1095 -21.19 16.74 10.62
C ALA A 1095 -22.30 16.62 11.67
N VAL A 1096 -22.32 17.52 12.66
CA VAL A 1096 -23.30 17.47 13.74
C VAL A 1096 -23.90 18.84 14.04
N ARG A 1097 -25.23 18.88 14.17
CA ARG A 1097 -25.96 20.05 14.69
C ARG A 1097 -27.02 19.59 15.68
N GLY A 1098 -26.96 20.12 16.90
CA GLY A 1098 -27.82 19.62 17.97
C GLY A 1098 -27.50 18.16 18.29
N GLY A 1099 -28.53 17.31 18.27
CA GLY A 1099 -28.43 15.86 18.43
C GLY A 1099 -28.42 15.07 17.11
N ILE A 1100 -28.33 15.73 15.96
CA ILE A 1100 -28.41 15.07 14.64
C ILE A 1100 -27.03 15.01 13.98
N ALA A 1101 -26.63 13.82 13.55
CA ALA A 1101 -25.41 13.57 12.78
C ALA A 1101 -25.72 13.38 11.29
N TYR A 1102 -24.94 14.02 10.42
CA TYR A 1102 -25.05 13.96 8.97
C TYR A 1102 -23.79 13.29 8.41
N VAL A 1103 -23.99 12.25 7.60
CA VAL A 1103 -22.91 11.41 7.09
C VAL A 1103 -23.02 11.34 5.58
N ALA A 1104 -21.95 11.74 4.89
CA ALA A 1104 -21.75 11.46 3.48
C ALA A 1104 -20.90 10.20 3.36
N SER A 1105 -21.29 9.26 2.50
CA SER A 1105 -20.65 7.94 2.43
C SER A 1105 -20.28 7.51 1.03
N GLN A 1106 -19.37 6.54 1.00
CA GLN A 1106 -18.75 5.94 -0.18
C GLN A 1106 -19.72 5.31 -1.18
N ASP A 1107 -20.92 4.96 -0.74
CA ASP A 1107 -22.00 4.43 -1.58
C ASP A 1107 -22.79 5.54 -2.33
N GLY A 1108 -22.37 6.80 -2.22
CA GLY A 1108 -23.02 7.94 -2.89
C GLY A 1108 -24.34 8.35 -2.25
N VAL A 1109 -24.49 8.10 -0.96
CA VAL A 1109 -25.69 8.43 -0.17
C VAL A 1109 -25.32 9.39 0.97
N VAL A 1110 -26.16 10.39 1.21
CA VAL A 1110 -26.08 11.23 2.42
C VAL A 1110 -27.18 10.84 3.38
N ARG A 1111 -26.86 10.71 4.66
CA ARG A 1111 -27.77 10.22 5.71
C ARG A 1111 -27.80 11.16 6.90
N ALA A 1112 -28.95 11.23 7.59
CA ALA A 1112 -29.08 11.92 8.87
C ALA A 1112 -29.51 10.95 9.98
N TYR A 1113 -28.85 10.98 11.13
CA TYR A 1113 -29.11 10.12 12.29
C TYR A 1113 -29.44 10.96 13.52
N ASP A 1114 -30.54 10.65 14.19
CA ASP A 1114 -30.83 11.22 15.50
C ASP A 1114 -30.11 10.42 16.59
N THR A 1115 -29.07 11.01 17.16
CA THR A 1115 -28.21 10.37 18.16
C THR A 1115 -28.91 10.07 19.49
N GLN A 1116 -30.10 10.67 19.72
CA GLN A 1116 -30.88 10.51 20.94
C GLN A 1116 -32.18 9.73 20.71
N ALA A 1117 -32.44 9.27 19.47
CA ALA A 1117 -33.61 8.44 19.18
C ALA A 1117 -33.56 7.10 19.91
N THR A 1118 -34.70 6.43 20.02
CA THR A 1118 -34.77 5.07 20.57
C THR A 1118 -33.94 4.06 19.75
N ASP A 1119 -33.79 4.31 18.44
CA ASP A 1119 -32.94 3.53 17.53
C ASP A 1119 -32.09 4.48 16.68
N PRO A 1120 -30.94 4.96 17.21
CA PRO A 1120 -30.07 5.91 16.50
C PRO A 1120 -29.43 5.34 15.24
N ALA A 1121 -29.42 4.01 15.08
CA ALA A 1121 -28.83 3.36 13.90
C ALA A 1121 -29.74 3.49 12.65
N LYS A 1122 -31.02 3.85 12.85
CA LYS A 1122 -31.94 4.10 11.76
C LYS A 1122 -31.88 5.57 11.34
N PRO A 1123 -31.58 5.87 10.05
CA PRO A 1123 -31.55 7.24 9.60
C PRO A 1123 -32.95 7.88 9.59
N LEU A 1124 -33.02 9.17 9.92
CA LEU A 1124 -34.19 10.02 9.74
C LEU A 1124 -34.56 10.15 8.26
N TRP A 1125 -33.53 10.26 7.41
CA TRP A 1125 -33.64 10.26 5.96
C TRP A 1125 -32.32 9.79 5.32
N GLU A 1126 -32.41 9.31 4.08
CA GLU A 1126 -31.29 8.92 3.23
C GLU A 1126 -31.53 9.51 1.83
N THR A 1127 -30.49 10.06 1.22
CA THR A 1127 -30.58 10.68 -0.12
C THR A 1127 -29.46 10.15 -1.01
N PRO A 1128 -29.78 9.26 -1.96
CA PRO A 1128 -28.87 8.89 -3.05
C PRO A 1128 -28.60 10.09 -3.95
N LEU A 1129 -27.34 10.35 -4.28
CA LEU A 1129 -26.95 11.55 -5.03
C LEU A 1129 -26.96 11.37 -6.55
N GLY A 1130 -27.00 10.13 -7.05
CA GLY A 1130 -26.81 9.82 -8.47
C GLY A 1130 -25.43 10.25 -8.99
N TYR A 1131 -25.27 10.25 -10.32
CA TYR A 1131 -24.08 10.75 -11.02
C TYR A 1131 -24.42 12.01 -11.81
N LEU A 1132 -23.40 12.81 -12.14
CA LEU A 1132 -23.54 13.80 -13.20
C LEU A 1132 -23.90 13.13 -14.54
N PRO A 1133 -24.72 13.77 -15.39
CA PRO A 1133 -25.07 13.21 -16.69
C PRO A 1133 -23.83 13.06 -17.58
N GLY A 1134 -23.50 11.83 -17.98
CA GLY A 1134 -22.31 11.52 -18.77
C GLY A 1134 -21.10 11.08 -17.95
N GLU A 1135 -21.19 11.15 -16.62
CA GLU A 1135 -20.10 10.82 -15.69
C GLU A 1135 -20.41 9.56 -14.87
N SER A 1136 -21.27 8.68 -15.41
CA SER A 1136 -21.57 7.41 -14.75
C SER A 1136 -20.48 6.40 -15.09
N PRO A 1137 -20.05 5.53 -14.16
CA PRO A 1137 -19.13 4.43 -14.44
C PRO A 1137 -19.53 3.48 -15.58
N MET A 1138 -20.80 3.53 -15.99
CA MET A 1138 -21.33 2.76 -17.12
C MET A 1138 -21.14 3.44 -18.49
N ASP A 1139 -20.82 4.73 -18.51
CA ASP A 1139 -20.62 5.50 -19.76
C ASP A 1139 -19.32 5.08 -20.44
N ASP A 1140 -18.35 4.62 -19.65
CA ASP A 1140 -17.11 4.10 -20.18
C ASP A 1140 -17.19 2.63 -20.61
N ARG A 1141 -16.82 2.39 -21.87
CA ARG A 1141 -16.90 1.06 -22.48
C ARG A 1141 -15.96 0.07 -21.82
N TRP A 1142 -14.82 0.53 -21.31
CA TRP A 1142 -13.88 -0.37 -20.64
C TRP A 1142 -14.37 -0.80 -19.26
N ARG A 1143 -15.05 0.06 -18.49
CA ARG A 1143 -15.67 -0.32 -17.20
C ARG A 1143 -16.74 -1.38 -17.41
N VAL A 1144 -17.57 -1.21 -18.44
CA VAL A 1144 -18.56 -2.21 -18.85
C VAL A 1144 -17.88 -3.51 -19.30
N ALA A 1145 -16.80 -3.43 -20.07
CA ALA A 1145 -16.01 -4.59 -20.48
C ALA A 1145 -15.33 -5.30 -19.28
N ALA A 1146 -14.91 -4.54 -18.26
CA ALA A 1146 -14.40 -5.01 -16.98
C ALA A 1146 -15.51 -5.59 -16.07
N GLY A 1147 -16.75 -5.71 -16.56
CA GLY A 1147 -17.84 -6.37 -15.85
C GLY A 1147 -18.64 -5.45 -14.93
N CYS A 1148 -18.51 -4.14 -15.06
CA CYS A 1148 -19.46 -3.20 -14.46
C CYS A 1148 -20.86 -3.43 -15.05
N LYS A 1149 -21.86 -3.62 -14.16
CA LYS A 1149 -23.24 -3.95 -14.55
C LYS A 1149 -24.26 -2.86 -14.21
N ALA A 1150 -23.92 -1.98 -13.27
CA ALA A 1150 -24.76 -0.86 -12.84
C ALA A 1150 -23.91 0.17 -12.06
N ALA A 1151 -24.32 1.44 -12.11
CA ALA A 1151 -23.59 2.54 -11.49
C ALA A 1151 -23.73 2.63 -9.95
N GLY A 1152 -24.59 1.84 -9.30
CA GLY A 1152 -24.89 2.00 -7.86
C GLY A 1152 -25.80 3.21 -7.56
N PRO A 1153 -25.89 3.67 -6.30
CA PRO A 1153 -26.80 4.74 -5.88
C PRO A 1153 -26.39 6.15 -6.36
N GLY A 1154 -25.09 6.35 -6.64
CA GLY A 1154 -24.54 7.61 -7.10
C GLY A 1154 -23.03 7.69 -6.89
N SER A 1155 -22.43 8.79 -7.36
CA SER A 1155 -21.02 9.10 -7.12
C SER A 1155 -20.74 9.19 -5.62
N PRO A 1156 -19.62 8.65 -5.13
CA PRO A 1156 -19.24 8.71 -3.72
C PRO A 1156 -19.37 10.11 -3.13
N ALA A 1157 -20.02 10.19 -1.96
CA ALA A 1157 -20.28 11.45 -1.28
C ALA A 1157 -19.24 11.68 -0.18
N MET A 1158 -18.72 12.91 -0.11
CA MET A 1158 -17.62 13.31 0.77
C MET A 1158 -17.99 14.52 1.63
N HIS A 1159 -17.44 14.55 2.85
CA HIS A 1159 -17.42 15.68 3.77
C HIS A 1159 -18.75 16.43 3.88
N ALA A 1160 -19.62 15.94 4.77
CA ALA A 1160 -20.83 16.68 5.13
C ALA A 1160 -20.46 17.98 5.88
N LEU A 1161 -21.21 19.05 5.63
CA LEU A 1161 -21.22 20.28 6.42
C LEU A 1161 -22.66 20.75 6.62
N VAL A 1162 -23.04 21.07 7.86
CA VAL A 1162 -24.43 21.43 8.19
C VAL A 1162 -24.58 22.89 8.63
N THR A 1163 -25.64 23.54 8.16
CA THR A 1163 -26.05 24.91 8.54
C THR A 1163 -27.45 24.90 9.17
N GLU A 1164 -28.07 26.08 9.37
CA GLU A 1164 -29.42 26.13 9.93
C GLU A 1164 -30.45 25.53 8.98
N THR A 1165 -30.33 25.71 7.67
CA THR A 1165 -31.36 25.23 6.73
C THR A 1165 -30.91 24.09 5.84
N VAL A 1166 -29.61 23.91 5.61
CA VAL A 1166 -29.11 22.96 4.61
C VAL A 1166 -27.93 22.12 5.07
N VAL A 1167 -27.74 20.98 4.40
CA VAL A 1167 -26.55 20.13 4.47
C VAL A 1167 -25.83 20.21 3.12
N TYR A 1168 -24.54 20.53 3.15
CA TYR A 1168 -23.65 20.47 1.99
C TYR A 1168 -22.87 19.16 2.00
N ALA A 1169 -22.58 18.63 0.82
CA ALA A 1169 -21.65 17.52 0.63
C ALA A 1169 -20.91 17.70 -0.70
N GLY A 1170 -19.63 17.32 -0.72
CA GLY A 1170 -18.89 17.14 -1.97
C GLY A 1170 -19.16 15.77 -2.57
N THR A 1171 -18.87 15.60 -3.87
CA THR A 1171 -18.90 14.30 -4.53
C THR A 1171 -17.64 14.06 -5.33
N TRP A 1172 -17.35 12.79 -5.57
CA TRP A 1172 -16.18 12.36 -6.33
C TRP A 1172 -16.25 12.80 -7.81
N ASP A 1173 -17.46 12.86 -8.38
CA ASP A 1173 -17.76 13.42 -9.71
C ASP A 1173 -17.74 14.97 -9.74
N GLY A 1174 -17.17 15.62 -8.72
CA GLY A 1174 -16.91 17.05 -8.76
C GLY A 1174 -18.11 17.98 -8.56
N ARG A 1175 -19.15 17.53 -7.86
CA ARG A 1175 -20.25 18.41 -7.43
C ARG A 1175 -20.09 18.88 -6.00
N LEU A 1176 -20.54 20.11 -5.76
CA LEU A 1176 -21.06 20.54 -4.46
C LEU A 1176 -22.58 20.37 -4.45
N VAL A 1177 -23.07 19.48 -3.59
CA VAL A 1177 -24.48 19.15 -3.44
C VAL A 1177 -25.07 19.86 -2.22
N VAL A 1178 -26.31 20.35 -2.33
CA VAL A 1178 -27.04 20.99 -1.24
C VAL A 1178 -28.38 20.31 -0.98
N LEU A 1179 -28.56 19.81 0.24
CA LEU A 1179 -29.76 19.11 0.69
C LEU A 1179 -30.52 19.92 1.73
N ASP A 1180 -31.83 19.80 1.75
CA ASP A 1180 -32.66 20.30 2.84
C ASP A 1180 -32.32 19.56 4.15
N ARG A 1181 -31.98 20.30 5.20
CA ARG A 1181 -31.48 19.70 6.46
C ARG A 1181 -32.49 18.74 7.11
N VAL A 1182 -33.78 19.04 6.99
CA VAL A 1182 -34.84 18.31 7.70
C VAL A 1182 -35.31 17.10 6.91
N THR A 1183 -35.44 17.23 5.60
CA THR A 1183 -36.05 16.21 4.73
C THR A 1183 -35.06 15.42 3.89
N GLY A 1184 -33.81 15.88 3.78
CA GLY A 1184 -32.80 15.31 2.89
C GLY A 1184 -32.99 15.66 1.41
N ARG A 1185 -34.08 16.32 1.03
CA ARG A 1185 -34.40 16.60 -0.38
C ARG A 1185 -33.29 17.42 -1.03
N LEU A 1186 -32.80 16.97 -2.19
CA LEU A 1186 -31.89 17.72 -3.05
C LEU A 1186 -32.49 19.08 -3.44
N LEU A 1187 -31.80 20.17 -3.08
CA LEU A 1187 -32.22 21.54 -3.35
C LEU A 1187 -31.44 22.17 -4.51
N ALA A 1188 -30.13 21.90 -4.58
CA ALA A 1188 -29.24 22.42 -5.61
C ALA A 1188 -28.00 21.53 -5.76
N GLN A 1189 -27.32 21.66 -6.88
CA GLN A 1189 -26.02 21.08 -7.14
C GLN A 1189 -25.19 22.00 -8.04
N HIS A 1190 -23.88 22.02 -7.85
CA HIS A 1190 -22.95 22.86 -8.59
C HIS A 1190 -21.81 21.97 -9.12
N ASN A 1191 -21.67 21.85 -10.45
CA ASN A 1191 -20.53 21.18 -11.05
C ASN A 1191 -19.30 22.11 -10.98
N LEU A 1192 -18.27 21.68 -10.26
CA LEU A 1192 -17.03 22.43 -10.03
C LEU A 1192 -15.88 22.01 -10.95
N GLY A 1193 -16.10 20.99 -11.79
CA GLY A 1193 -15.19 20.48 -12.80
C GLY A 1193 -14.24 19.39 -12.31
N GLY A 1194 -13.92 19.32 -11.01
CA GLY A 1194 -13.06 18.26 -10.46
C GLY A 1194 -13.58 17.78 -9.11
N GLY A 1195 -13.18 16.56 -8.71
CA GLY A 1195 -13.63 15.89 -7.48
C GLY A 1195 -13.55 16.79 -6.23
N VAL A 1196 -14.62 16.79 -5.42
CA VAL A 1196 -14.71 17.57 -4.17
C VAL A 1196 -14.48 16.63 -2.99
N ALA A 1197 -13.24 16.17 -2.82
CA ALA A 1197 -12.86 15.29 -1.72
C ALA A 1197 -12.48 16.06 -0.44
N SER A 1198 -12.17 17.36 -0.52
CA SER A 1198 -11.72 18.18 0.62
C SER A 1198 -12.82 18.52 1.63
N ALA A 1199 -12.44 18.75 2.89
CA ALA A 1199 -13.35 19.28 3.89
C ALA A 1199 -13.86 20.69 3.52
N LEU A 1200 -15.19 20.87 3.52
CA LEU A 1200 -15.85 22.14 3.23
C LEU A 1200 -15.68 23.15 4.37
N SER A 1201 -15.86 24.44 4.07
CA SER A 1201 -15.81 25.50 5.09
C SER A 1201 -16.81 26.62 4.79
N VAL A 1202 -17.36 27.24 5.83
CA VAL A 1202 -18.37 28.29 5.72
C VAL A 1202 -17.99 29.51 6.57
N SER A 1203 -18.15 30.70 5.97
CA SER A 1203 -18.08 31.98 6.67
C SER A 1203 -19.00 33.00 6.02
N GLY A 1204 -19.96 33.51 6.79
CA GLY A 1204 -20.98 34.46 6.39
C GLY A 1204 -21.84 33.95 5.25
N ASP A 1205 -21.86 34.69 4.15
CA ASP A 1205 -22.62 34.32 2.95
C ASP A 1205 -21.85 33.39 2.00
N ARG A 1206 -20.71 32.81 2.42
CA ARG A 1206 -19.82 32.04 1.54
C ARG A 1206 -19.63 30.60 1.98
N VAL A 1207 -19.61 29.71 0.98
CA VAL A 1207 -19.14 28.33 1.06
C VAL A 1207 -17.83 28.24 0.28
N PHE A 1208 -16.83 27.65 0.91
CA PHE A 1208 -15.56 27.33 0.28
C PHE A 1208 -15.53 25.82 0.01
N ALA A 1209 -15.42 25.47 -1.27
CA ALA A 1209 -15.27 24.10 -1.75
C ALA A 1209 -13.95 24.01 -2.50
N LEU A 1210 -13.18 22.97 -2.20
CA LEU A 1210 -11.85 22.76 -2.77
C LEU A 1210 -11.90 21.48 -3.60
N THR A 1211 -11.30 21.51 -4.79
CA THR A 1211 -11.28 20.40 -5.73
C THR A 1211 -9.88 19.81 -5.85
N ASP A 1212 -9.80 18.52 -6.17
CA ASP A 1212 -8.55 17.75 -6.24
C ASP A 1212 -7.57 18.22 -7.33
N ASP A 1213 -8.01 19.11 -8.23
CA ASP A 1213 -7.17 19.81 -9.20
C ASP A 1213 -6.47 21.06 -8.61
N GLY A 1214 -6.44 21.23 -7.28
CA GLY A 1214 -5.72 22.31 -6.60
C GLY A 1214 -6.44 23.66 -6.62
N VAL A 1215 -7.77 23.67 -6.76
CA VAL A 1215 -8.58 24.90 -6.86
C VAL A 1215 -9.39 25.17 -5.61
N ILE A 1216 -9.40 26.44 -5.20
CA ILE A 1216 -10.32 26.97 -4.21
C ILE A 1216 -11.49 27.65 -4.92
N HIS A 1217 -12.72 27.21 -4.66
CA HIS A 1217 -13.95 27.82 -5.14
C HIS A 1217 -14.64 28.56 -4.00
N ALA A 1218 -14.88 29.86 -4.17
CA ALA A 1218 -15.69 30.66 -3.25
C ALA A 1218 -17.06 30.92 -3.86
N LEU A 1219 -18.04 30.15 -3.41
CA LEU A 1219 -19.44 30.31 -3.79
C LEU A 1219 -20.14 31.19 -2.76
N ALA A 1220 -20.98 32.12 -3.21
CA ALA A 1220 -21.72 32.98 -2.29
C ALA A 1220 -23.22 32.95 -2.51
N ALA A 1221 -23.96 33.13 -1.43
CA ALA A 1221 -25.41 33.15 -1.39
C ALA A 1221 -26.00 34.14 -2.40
N ARG A 1222 -27.02 33.68 -3.13
CA ARG A 1222 -27.87 34.52 -3.97
C ARG A 1222 -28.91 35.21 -3.09
N ARG A 1223 -28.51 36.33 -2.49
CA ARG A 1223 -29.40 37.21 -1.73
C ARG A 1223 -29.92 38.33 -2.63
N ASP A 1224 -31.24 38.34 -2.85
CA ASP A 1224 -31.92 39.51 -3.39
C ASP A 1224 -31.95 40.60 -2.30
N ARG A 1225 -31.69 41.85 -2.70
CA ARG A 1225 -31.78 43.01 -1.81
C ARG A 1225 -33.18 43.59 -1.74
#